data_AF-A0A1I2CMD1-F1
#
_entry.id   AF-A0A1I2CMD1-F1
#
_cell.length_a   1.000
_cell.length_b   1.000
_cell.length_c   1.000
_cell.angle_alpha   90.00
_cell.angle_beta   90.00
_cell.angle_gamma   90.00
#
_symmetry.space_group_name_H-M   'P 1'
#
loop_
_entity.id
_entity.type
_entity.pdbx_description
1 polymer ?
#
loop_
_entity_poly.entity_id
_entity_poly.type
_entity_poly.pdbx_seq_one_letter_code
_entity_poly.pdbx_strand_id
1 'polypeptide(L)'
;MKNRGFFKKWLGISVLLFCVGMVTAQQIDVSGVVTDAISGEPIPGVSVVQKNTMIGTITDVDGVYRIEVERGSTIVFSSVGYLSKEVIVESAGTYNFVLESAMYDVDEVVVTALGISRQKKSLGYTVSEVESEEVSRVKETNVMNSLAGRVAGVTITQGAFGPGGGSRVVIRGNNSLSQDNQPLYVVDGVPFDNSGYGTANENDVGSYSKTDYGTGVSDINPDDIESISVLKGPNAAALYGSRAANGVILITTKRGGESDGLGVTVSSSLTFDRPMVLPSYQNQYGQGTQGYVPENIDDLKEAGGSWGAKLDGSDKLYWTGETRPYTAQPDNVKDFFETGQTLITNVAIDGGNKDQNVRFSYTNTHSGSILPNSSIDRHNFTLRGYTKLAGKLTLDAKATYFFQHGKNRPKLGTEGVMAYVYGIPRNADINDYKDYQNPETLEAVSHTSLGANPYWMMYNDRREDWRHRFQGFFKIEYQFNDWLSAHVRVGTDLIKQNIENVEAYGHWFFGTGRFSYNQYQDSETNADFLFLFNKDLSSSLNLSTTFGGNHIYSDGRSMRINGDSFRIPEGPPVSIASNVYYGYSPLSKKKINSLYGTASLGYNNWFYLDASLRNDWSSTLPKGNRSYSYPSLSGSVLLNEMLDLSGGIMSFSKIRMSWAQVGNDTSPYMLEDILMFVNCTDDFSDINQNPSAINAGDISARYFITKSQVKLMAPDRYPYWRAHLIHSDRYAGHFCFGHSSSWWSDELGYSYNGGYTDAAWDWLEGYTGNIVTYLQLTGPGGDKENSLAYATALILKSIYYQYFTDVFGDVPYSEAGNLDVLLPKFDSQRDIYAGIIEDLDQAMELIGNAERTGDGEEDLGANDLFYGGDLQQWKKLANTLKLRAGLRALGAEDAQFAQTAVTAALSAPLLSSEEDNALLPKDNVISQWNSACYGDIWYNFIGGGNWTVSQPLINYLKDNGDPRLSKYAQPAVGGENIEIPWPESDDEAMYQKRKNFILDALDRAGAVYEEVVDENGVSFINMAENTYYVGQPVRLRSEMSNYARFSLFSTPAQYIIQAKGEDEPIAPEIVMTTAESYFLQAEAIVRGIGSGDANELYRQGLRHAMLLWDVDPSEIADFLANSPIANLDGSDDLEKIAIQRWLAYYTEGFQAWAVVRDLGFPSDLADGVDDPEIFGYGNIAGKYPERMRYGSNAYSRNNENLQEAIDRQGPDQQDTELWWAK
;
A
#
# COMPACT_ATOMS: atom_id res chain seq x y z
N MET A 1 56.30 -20.57 -51.68
CA MET A 1 56.56 -19.99 -50.34
C MET A 1 56.29 -18.49 -50.42
N LYS A 2 55.00 -18.17 -50.41
CA LYS A 2 54.32 -16.98 -50.95
C LYS A 2 52.97 -17.01 -50.21
N ASN A 3 52.41 -15.99 -49.56
CA ASN A 3 52.34 -14.59 -49.89
C ASN A 3 52.16 -13.78 -48.59
N ARG A 4 53.17 -12.98 -48.22
CA ARG A 4 53.01 -11.79 -47.34
C ARG A 4 52.22 -10.65 -48.05
N GLY A 5 51.25 -11.02 -48.89
CA GLY A 5 50.61 -10.14 -49.88
C GLY A 5 49.12 -9.88 -49.68
N PHE A 6 48.48 -10.43 -48.64
CA PHE A 6 47.04 -10.28 -48.44
C PHE A 6 46.68 -9.15 -47.46
N PHE A 7 47.45 -8.99 -46.37
CA PHE A 7 47.16 -7.97 -45.34
C PHE A 7 47.63 -6.55 -45.73
N LYS A 8 48.68 -6.42 -46.56
CA LYS A 8 49.11 -5.11 -47.10
C LYS A 8 48.23 -4.60 -48.25
N LYS A 9 47.40 -5.46 -48.87
CA LYS A 9 46.50 -5.08 -49.97
C LYS A 9 45.19 -4.47 -49.49
N TRP A 10 44.68 -4.85 -48.32
CA TRP A 10 43.45 -4.25 -47.78
C TRP A 10 43.71 -2.92 -47.07
N LEU A 11 44.81 -2.78 -46.32
CA LEU A 11 45.21 -1.48 -45.76
C LEU A 11 45.63 -0.47 -46.85
N GLY A 12 46.14 -0.96 -47.98
CA GLY A 12 46.48 -0.13 -49.14
C GLY A 12 45.27 0.36 -49.94
N ILE A 13 44.16 -0.39 -49.98
CA ILE A 13 42.93 0.01 -50.69
C ILE A 13 42.10 0.99 -49.84
N SER A 14 42.11 0.85 -48.51
CA SER A 14 41.48 1.83 -47.61
C SER A 14 42.22 3.18 -47.56
N VAL A 15 43.53 3.19 -47.81
CA VAL A 15 44.34 4.44 -47.85
C VAL A 15 44.40 5.06 -49.25
N LEU A 16 44.26 4.28 -50.35
CA LEU A 16 44.20 4.85 -51.71
C LEU A 16 42.82 5.43 -52.10
N LEU A 17 41.72 4.93 -51.53
CA LEU A 17 40.38 5.51 -51.78
C LEU A 17 40.13 6.82 -51.02
N PHE A 18 41.00 7.17 -50.07
CA PHE A 18 40.93 8.44 -49.34
C PHE A 18 41.75 9.58 -49.98
N CYS A 19 42.49 9.32 -51.07
CA CYS A 19 43.43 10.28 -51.65
C CYS A 19 43.12 10.77 -53.08
N VAL A 20 41.96 10.44 -53.66
CA VAL A 20 41.56 10.98 -54.97
C VAL A 20 40.17 11.60 -54.88
N GLY A 21 40.14 12.85 -54.42
CA GLY A 21 38.91 13.63 -54.30
C GLY A 21 39.09 15.05 -53.79
N MET A 22 40.30 15.61 -53.75
CA MET A 22 40.45 17.06 -53.60
C MET A 22 40.40 17.70 -54.97
N VAL A 23 39.20 17.73 -55.55
CA VAL A 23 38.86 18.85 -56.42
C VAL A 23 38.76 20.03 -55.46
N THR A 24 39.69 20.97 -55.54
CA THR A 24 39.50 22.27 -54.92
C THR A 24 38.30 22.91 -55.60
N ALA A 25 37.10 22.71 -55.04
CA ALA A 25 35.95 23.52 -55.38
C ALA A 25 36.35 24.96 -55.07
N GLN A 26 36.22 25.86 -56.06
CA GLN A 26 36.41 27.27 -55.81
C GLN A 26 35.36 27.70 -54.79
N GLN A 27 35.84 27.96 -53.58
CA GLN A 27 35.07 28.66 -52.57
C GLN A 27 34.72 30.04 -53.12
N ILE A 28 33.44 30.38 -53.04
CA ILE A 28 32.89 31.64 -53.48
C ILE A 28 32.33 32.39 -52.28
N ASP A 29 32.67 33.67 -52.20
CA ASP A 29 32.14 34.58 -51.20
C ASP A 29 30.68 34.92 -51.55
N VAL A 30 29.78 34.63 -50.61
CA VAL A 30 28.34 34.93 -50.71
C VAL A 30 27.99 35.84 -49.55
N SER A 31 27.33 36.96 -49.83
CA SER A 31 26.86 37.90 -48.81
C SER A 31 25.44 38.34 -49.10
N GLY A 32 24.73 38.93 -48.15
CA GLY A 32 23.38 39.41 -48.37
C GLY A 32 22.69 39.84 -47.10
N VAL A 33 21.46 40.31 -47.25
CA VAL A 33 20.58 40.66 -46.13
C VAL A 33 19.40 39.70 -46.10
N VAL A 34 19.03 39.23 -44.91
CA VAL A 34 17.82 38.45 -44.67
C VAL A 34 16.75 39.34 -44.06
N THR A 35 15.58 39.43 -44.70
CA THR A 35 14.46 40.28 -44.27
C THR A 35 13.16 39.49 -44.12
N ASP A 36 12.26 39.99 -43.29
CA ASP A 36 10.91 39.46 -43.09
C ASP A 36 9.99 39.78 -44.28
N ALA A 37 9.17 38.81 -44.70
CA ALA A 37 8.25 38.94 -45.83
C ALA A 37 7.08 39.92 -45.61
N ILE A 38 6.68 40.13 -44.35
CA ILE A 38 5.51 40.93 -43.96
C ILE A 38 5.94 42.34 -43.54
N SER A 39 6.89 42.46 -42.61
CA SER A 39 7.35 43.75 -42.09
C SER A 39 8.39 44.42 -42.98
N GLY A 40 9.13 43.65 -43.79
CA GLY A 40 10.27 44.14 -44.56
C GLY A 40 11.49 44.51 -43.70
N GLU A 41 11.45 44.23 -42.39
CA GLU A 41 12.56 44.50 -41.47
C GLU A 41 13.66 43.43 -41.57
N PRO A 42 14.93 43.79 -41.31
CA PRO A 42 16.03 42.83 -41.27
C PRO A 42 15.87 41.85 -40.10
N ILE A 43 16.20 40.57 -40.32
CA ILE A 43 16.09 39.51 -39.32
C ILE A 43 17.48 39.21 -38.73
N PRO A 44 17.74 39.54 -37.46
CA PRO A 44 18.98 39.19 -36.80
C PRO A 44 19.00 37.72 -36.34
N GLY A 45 20.19 37.10 -36.35
CA GLY A 45 20.40 35.75 -35.82
C GLY A 45 19.89 34.59 -36.70
N VAL A 46 19.61 34.81 -37.98
CA VAL A 46 19.30 33.76 -38.96
C VAL A 46 20.54 32.90 -39.17
N SER A 47 20.41 31.59 -38.99
CA SER A 47 21.43 30.60 -39.31
C SER A 47 21.52 30.43 -40.83
N VAL A 48 22.72 30.55 -41.38
CA VAL A 48 23.02 30.42 -42.81
C VAL A 48 24.08 29.35 -42.97
N VAL A 49 23.71 28.16 -43.47
CA VAL A 49 24.58 26.98 -43.47
C VAL A 49 24.62 26.33 -44.85
N GLN A 50 25.80 25.93 -45.32
CA GLN A 50 25.91 25.08 -46.51
C GLN A 50 25.44 23.66 -46.17
N LYS A 51 24.41 23.18 -46.88
CA LYS A 51 23.73 21.89 -46.62
C LYS A 51 24.73 20.73 -46.59
N ASN A 52 24.58 19.84 -45.60
CA ASN A 52 25.44 18.69 -45.34
C ASN A 52 26.92 19.02 -44.98
N THR A 53 27.20 20.26 -44.55
CA THR A 53 28.54 20.67 -44.07
C THR A 53 28.44 21.42 -42.73
N MET A 54 29.59 21.65 -42.08
CA MET A 54 29.69 22.53 -40.91
C MET A 54 30.00 23.99 -41.27
N ILE A 55 30.01 24.33 -42.57
CA ILE A 55 30.31 25.70 -43.04
C ILE A 55 29.03 26.52 -42.89
N GLY A 56 29.06 27.51 -41.99
CA GLY A 56 27.90 28.35 -41.69
C GLY A 56 28.27 29.68 -41.03
N THR A 57 27.34 30.62 -41.05
CA THR A 57 27.39 31.91 -40.35
C THR A 57 26.00 32.23 -39.77
N ILE A 58 25.91 33.30 -39.00
CA ILE A 58 24.64 33.91 -38.56
C ILE A 58 24.51 35.32 -39.14
N THR A 59 23.28 35.82 -39.29
CA THR A 59 23.04 37.24 -39.61
C THR A 59 23.31 38.14 -38.41
N ASP A 60 23.83 39.34 -38.65
CA ASP A 60 24.03 40.37 -37.63
C ASP A 60 22.74 41.14 -37.30
N VAL A 61 22.86 42.21 -36.50
CA VAL A 61 21.72 43.06 -36.07
C VAL A 61 21.01 43.76 -37.24
N ASP A 62 21.70 43.96 -38.36
CA ASP A 62 21.15 44.57 -39.57
C ASP A 62 20.70 43.49 -40.59
N GLY A 63 20.65 42.22 -40.18
CA GLY A 63 20.23 41.09 -41.00
C GLY A 63 21.27 40.67 -42.04
N VAL A 64 22.50 41.19 -41.97
CA VAL A 64 23.56 40.94 -42.95
C VAL A 64 24.27 39.63 -42.63
N TYR A 65 24.54 38.81 -43.64
CA TYR A 65 25.39 37.62 -43.53
C TYR A 65 26.51 37.64 -44.59
N ARG A 66 27.60 36.92 -44.28
CA ARG A 66 28.66 36.58 -45.24
C ARG A 66 29.18 35.17 -44.97
N ILE A 67 29.19 34.34 -46.00
CA ILE A 67 29.60 32.93 -45.93
C ILE A 67 30.40 32.57 -47.18
N GLU A 68 31.44 31.75 -46.99
CA GLU A 68 32.26 31.23 -48.06
C GLU A 68 31.87 29.77 -48.33
N VAL A 69 31.25 29.51 -49.48
CA VAL A 69 30.65 28.20 -49.82
C VAL A 69 31.18 27.67 -51.15
N GLU A 70 30.99 26.37 -51.40
CA GLU A 70 31.37 25.77 -52.69
C GLU A 70 30.39 26.19 -53.80
N ARG A 71 30.90 26.46 -55.00
CA ARG A 71 30.06 26.75 -56.18
C ARG A 71 29.12 25.57 -56.47
N GLY A 72 27.82 25.86 -56.60
CA GLY A 72 26.77 24.87 -56.84
C GLY A 72 26.24 24.21 -55.56
N SER A 73 26.70 24.65 -54.39
CA SER A 73 26.18 24.16 -53.11
C SER A 73 24.86 24.84 -52.73
N THR A 74 24.04 24.12 -51.98
CA THR A 74 22.78 24.63 -51.41
C THR A 74 23.06 25.28 -50.06
N ILE A 75 22.71 26.55 -49.92
CA ILE A 75 22.69 27.26 -48.64
C ILE A 75 21.29 27.16 -48.04
N VAL A 76 21.21 26.82 -46.76
CA VAL A 76 19.99 26.76 -45.96
C VAL A 76 19.95 27.95 -45.03
N PHE A 77 18.90 28.75 -45.12
CA PHE A 77 18.58 29.84 -44.21
C PHE A 77 17.52 29.36 -43.23
N SER A 78 17.77 29.42 -41.93
CA SER A 78 16.80 29.05 -40.91
C SER A 78 16.83 30.02 -39.73
N SER A 79 15.65 30.37 -39.22
CA SER A 79 15.50 31.20 -38.03
C SER A 79 14.26 30.75 -37.27
N VAL A 80 14.26 30.96 -35.95
CA VAL A 80 13.13 30.61 -35.10
C VAL A 80 11.93 31.49 -35.48
N GLY A 81 10.80 30.86 -35.82
CA GLY A 81 9.59 31.55 -36.27
C GLY A 81 9.49 31.81 -37.78
N TYR A 82 10.40 31.24 -38.60
CA TYR A 82 10.45 31.41 -40.06
C TYR A 82 10.56 30.08 -40.80
N LEU A 83 9.98 29.97 -42.00
CA LEU A 83 10.18 28.81 -42.86
C LEU A 83 11.62 28.76 -43.38
N SER A 84 12.25 27.58 -43.35
CA SER A 84 13.60 27.42 -43.87
C SER A 84 13.61 27.57 -45.39
N LYS A 85 14.64 28.24 -45.91
CA LYS A 85 14.78 28.49 -47.35
C LYS A 85 16.08 27.91 -47.86
N GLU A 86 15.97 27.06 -48.88
CA GLU A 86 17.12 26.44 -49.53
C GLU A 86 17.40 27.10 -50.88
N VAL A 87 18.65 27.48 -51.12
CA VAL A 87 19.05 28.16 -52.36
C VAL A 87 20.37 27.62 -52.87
N ILE A 88 20.38 27.21 -54.15
CA ILE A 88 21.60 26.80 -54.85
C ILE A 88 22.35 28.06 -55.27
N VAL A 89 23.63 28.17 -54.90
CA VAL A 89 24.47 29.33 -55.24
C VAL A 89 25.50 28.98 -56.31
N GLU A 90 25.30 29.52 -57.52
CA GLU A 90 26.13 29.20 -58.70
C GLU A 90 27.27 30.21 -58.96
N SER A 91 27.30 31.35 -58.27
CA SER A 91 28.32 32.40 -58.44
C SER A 91 28.54 33.24 -57.17
N ALA A 92 29.73 33.82 -57.01
CA ALA A 92 29.99 34.80 -55.94
C ALA A 92 29.14 36.06 -56.15
N GLY A 93 28.61 36.66 -55.06
CA GLY A 93 27.77 37.85 -55.16
C GLY A 93 26.92 38.13 -53.93
N THR A 94 26.03 39.14 -54.08
CA THR A 94 25.07 39.53 -53.05
C THR A 94 23.71 38.88 -53.33
N TYR A 95 23.21 38.11 -52.38
CA TYR A 95 21.93 37.42 -52.45
C TYR A 95 21.07 37.83 -51.26
N ASN A 96 20.09 38.71 -51.51
CA ASN A 96 19.14 39.08 -50.46
C ASN A 96 18.02 38.05 -50.40
N PHE A 97 17.65 37.67 -49.18
CA PHE A 97 16.66 36.64 -48.96
C PHE A 97 15.53 37.15 -48.09
N VAL A 98 14.31 36.95 -48.58
CA VAL A 98 13.12 37.15 -47.80
C VAL A 98 12.75 35.81 -47.17
N LEU A 99 12.64 35.78 -45.84
CA LEU A 99 12.09 34.66 -45.10
C LEU A 99 10.62 34.94 -44.80
N GLU A 100 9.78 33.96 -45.09
CA GLU A 100 8.37 33.99 -44.71
C GLU A 100 8.26 33.56 -43.25
N SER A 101 7.55 34.36 -42.45
CA SER A 101 7.20 33.95 -41.09
C SER A 101 6.53 32.58 -41.17
N ALA A 102 6.98 31.63 -40.35
CA ALA A 102 6.29 30.38 -40.18
C ALA A 102 4.93 30.71 -39.54
N MET A 103 3.90 30.90 -40.36
CA MET A 103 2.54 30.84 -39.86
C MET A 103 2.41 29.49 -39.18
N TYR A 104 1.84 29.48 -37.97
CA TYR A 104 1.39 28.22 -37.36
C TYR A 104 0.56 27.49 -38.42
N ASP A 105 1.03 26.34 -38.87
CA ASP A 105 0.34 25.58 -39.90
C ASP A 105 -0.94 25.01 -39.28
N VAL A 106 -2.02 25.78 -39.38
CA VAL A 106 -3.33 25.42 -38.82
C VAL A 106 -3.99 24.31 -39.64
N ASP A 107 -3.42 23.98 -40.80
CA ASP A 107 -3.82 22.86 -41.66
C ASP A 107 -3.13 21.54 -41.29
N GLU A 108 -2.34 21.52 -40.20
CA GLU A 108 -1.78 20.30 -39.62
C GLU A 108 -2.87 19.21 -39.47
N VAL A 109 -2.60 18.07 -40.09
CA VAL A 109 -3.52 16.93 -40.09
C VAL A 109 -3.01 15.92 -39.08
N VAL A 110 -3.81 15.66 -38.06
CA VAL A 110 -3.48 14.67 -37.04
C VAL A 110 -4.17 13.35 -37.38
N VAL A 111 -3.51 12.22 -37.14
CA VAL A 111 -4.15 10.91 -37.28
C VAL A 111 -5.16 10.75 -36.14
N THR A 112 -6.43 10.65 -36.49
CA THR A 112 -7.51 10.39 -35.54
C THR A 112 -7.90 8.91 -35.57
N ALA A 113 -8.99 8.57 -34.90
CA ALA A 113 -9.36 7.17 -34.74
C ALA A 113 -9.52 6.41 -36.06
N LEU A 114 -9.27 5.09 -36.02
CA LEU A 114 -9.45 4.15 -37.13
C LEU A 114 -8.61 4.48 -38.39
N GLY A 115 -7.53 5.25 -38.23
CA GLY A 115 -6.61 5.58 -39.32
C GLY A 115 -7.17 6.65 -40.27
N ILE A 116 -8.06 7.52 -39.77
CA ILE A 116 -8.60 8.65 -40.51
C ILE A 116 -7.86 9.91 -40.06
N SER A 117 -7.21 10.60 -40.98
CA SER A 117 -6.54 11.86 -40.67
C SER A 117 -7.57 13.02 -40.71
N ARG A 118 -7.51 13.92 -39.73
CA ARG A 118 -8.39 15.10 -39.64
C ARG A 118 -7.56 16.35 -39.40
N GLN A 119 -7.99 17.46 -39.98
CA GLN A 119 -7.37 18.76 -39.70
C GLN A 119 -7.59 19.11 -38.23
N LYS A 120 -6.52 19.50 -37.53
CA LYS A 120 -6.58 19.86 -36.10
C LYS A 120 -7.59 20.97 -35.82
N LYS A 121 -7.78 21.88 -36.78
CA LYS A 121 -8.75 22.98 -36.72
C LYS A 121 -10.20 22.52 -36.67
N SER A 122 -10.55 21.36 -37.25
CA SER A 122 -11.94 20.87 -37.26
C SER A 122 -12.35 20.15 -35.96
N LEU A 123 -11.41 19.71 -35.14
CA LEU A 123 -11.69 18.83 -34.00
C LEU A 123 -12.36 19.56 -32.81
N GLY A 124 -13.53 19.09 -32.37
CA GLY A 124 -14.22 19.63 -31.17
C GLY A 124 -13.60 19.24 -29.80
N TYR A 125 -12.48 18.51 -29.77
CA TYR A 125 -11.86 18.00 -28.55
C TYR A 125 -10.34 18.18 -28.54
N THR A 126 -9.66 17.68 -27.48
CA THR A 126 -8.20 17.83 -27.32
C THR A 126 -7.46 16.61 -27.83
N VAL A 127 -6.58 16.85 -28.81
CA VAL A 127 -5.58 15.91 -29.29
C VAL A 127 -4.22 16.55 -29.14
N SER A 128 -3.26 15.78 -28.63
CA SER A 128 -1.85 16.15 -28.62
C SER A 128 -1.11 15.11 -29.41
N GLU A 129 -0.35 15.55 -30.40
CA GLU A 129 0.50 14.68 -31.22
C GLU A 129 1.96 14.91 -30.85
N VAL A 130 2.72 13.82 -30.83
CA VAL A 130 4.16 13.80 -30.61
C VAL A 130 4.79 13.08 -31.80
N GLU A 131 5.58 13.81 -32.57
CA GLU A 131 6.23 13.32 -33.79
C GLU A 131 7.41 12.38 -33.51
N SER A 132 7.80 11.59 -34.52
CA SER A 132 8.87 10.59 -34.42
C SER A 132 10.17 11.14 -33.84
N GLU A 133 10.58 12.35 -34.23
CA GLU A 133 11.84 12.96 -33.78
C GLU A 133 11.85 13.20 -32.26
N GLU A 134 10.71 13.60 -31.70
CA GLU A 134 10.56 13.79 -30.26
C GLU A 134 10.66 12.44 -29.54
N VAL A 135 9.96 11.41 -30.03
CA VAL A 135 9.93 10.06 -29.43
C VAL A 135 11.30 9.38 -29.48
N SER A 136 12.05 9.58 -30.58
CA SER A 136 13.31 8.88 -30.84
C SER A 136 14.58 9.63 -30.41
N ARG A 137 14.46 10.88 -29.92
CA ARG A 137 15.62 11.70 -29.51
C ARG A 137 16.47 11.06 -28.42
N VAL A 138 15.82 10.48 -27.42
CA VAL A 138 16.45 9.63 -26.40
C VAL A 138 15.73 8.30 -26.48
N LYS A 139 16.43 7.26 -26.91
CA LYS A 139 15.84 5.93 -27.06
C LYS A 139 15.62 5.32 -25.68
N GLU A 140 14.37 5.32 -25.27
CA GLU A 140 13.93 4.68 -24.03
C GLU A 140 13.64 3.19 -24.25
N THR A 141 13.91 2.36 -23.25
CA THR A 141 13.50 0.93 -23.27
C THR A 141 11.98 0.78 -23.19
N ASN A 142 11.28 1.78 -22.63
CA ASN A 142 9.83 1.88 -22.68
C ASN A 142 9.45 3.21 -23.37
N VAL A 143 8.87 3.11 -24.55
CA VAL A 143 8.53 4.29 -25.37
C VAL A 143 7.63 5.30 -24.65
N MET A 144 6.78 4.86 -23.72
CA MET A 144 5.89 5.77 -23.00
C MET A 144 6.65 6.76 -22.13
N ASN A 145 7.86 6.41 -21.67
CA ASN A 145 8.70 7.30 -20.88
C ASN A 145 9.12 8.56 -21.64
N SER A 146 9.19 8.48 -22.97
CA SER A 146 9.49 9.63 -23.83
C SER A 146 8.40 10.72 -23.79
N LEU A 147 7.18 10.36 -23.39
CA LEU A 147 6.04 11.29 -23.30
C LEU A 147 5.96 12.01 -21.94
N ALA A 148 6.77 11.60 -20.96
CA ALA A 148 6.74 12.15 -19.61
C ALA A 148 7.04 13.66 -19.64
N GLY A 149 6.14 14.46 -19.08
CA GLY A 149 6.24 15.93 -19.08
C GLY A 149 6.04 16.62 -20.43
N ARG A 150 5.81 15.87 -21.52
CA ARG A 150 5.63 16.44 -22.88
C ARG A 150 4.17 16.60 -23.28
N VAL A 151 3.27 15.86 -22.65
CA VAL A 151 1.84 15.87 -22.98
C VAL A 151 1.00 16.30 -21.78
N ALA A 152 0.42 17.50 -21.84
CA ALA A 152 -0.39 18.04 -20.75
C ALA A 152 -1.60 17.14 -20.39
N GLY A 153 -1.83 16.88 -19.10
CA GLY A 153 -2.90 16.01 -18.62
C GLY A 153 -2.65 14.52 -18.82
N VAL A 154 -1.43 14.12 -19.16
CA VAL A 154 -0.96 12.73 -19.16
C VAL A 154 0.12 12.60 -18.09
N THR A 155 -0.15 11.77 -17.09
CA THR A 155 0.80 11.45 -16.03
C THR A 155 1.42 10.09 -16.35
N ILE A 156 2.75 10.02 -16.35
CA ILE A 156 3.50 8.80 -16.61
C ILE A 156 4.36 8.52 -15.39
N THR A 157 4.16 7.37 -14.77
CA THR A 157 4.91 6.91 -13.62
C THR A 157 5.68 5.66 -14.00
N GLN A 158 7.02 5.76 -13.98
CA GLN A 158 7.91 4.65 -14.27
C GLN A 158 7.93 3.68 -13.09
N GLY A 159 7.90 2.37 -13.35
CA GLY A 159 8.06 1.34 -12.32
C GLY A 159 9.50 1.30 -11.78
N ALA A 160 9.67 1.03 -10.48
CA ALA A 160 10.96 1.04 -9.79
C ALA A 160 11.79 -0.26 -9.97
N PHE A 161 11.58 -1.01 -11.06
CA PHE A 161 12.11 -2.36 -11.26
C PHE A 161 13.25 -2.44 -12.29
N GLY A 162 13.94 -1.33 -12.53
CA GLY A 162 15.07 -1.28 -13.45
C GLY A 162 14.68 -1.41 -14.93
N PRO A 163 15.60 -1.85 -15.80
CA PRO A 163 15.36 -1.97 -17.23
C PRO A 163 14.10 -2.75 -17.54
N GLY A 164 13.31 -2.27 -18.51
CA GLY A 164 12.11 -2.97 -19.00
C GLY A 164 11.01 -3.20 -17.96
N GLY A 165 11.00 -2.44 -16.86
CA GLY A 165 9.85 -2.32 -15.96
C GLY A 165 8.66 -1.64 -16.65
N GLY A 166 7.46 -1.90 -16.13
CA GLY A 166 6.23 -1.30 -16.62
C GLY A 166 6.20 0.21 -16.40
N SER A 167 5.30 0.88 -17.12
CA SER A 167 5.01 2.29 -16.88
C SER A 167 3.52 2.48 -16.79
N ARG A 168 3.09 3.19 -15.75
CA ARG A 168 1.68 3.52 -15.51
C ARG A 168 1.39 4.85 -16.19
N VAL A 169 0.50 4.83 -17.18
CA VAL A 169 0.05 6.03 -17.90
C VAL A 169 -1.38 6.32 -17.52
N VAL A 170 -1.66 7.56 -17.11
CA VAL A 170 -2.99 8.01 -16.70
C VAL A 170 -3.32 9.32 -17.39
N ILE A 171 -4.50 9.39 -18.03
CA ILE A 171 -4.97 10.58 -18.72
C ILE A 171 -6.08 11.24 -17.88
N ARG A 172 -5.83 12.47 -17.42
CA ARG A 172 -6.76 13.27 -16.59
C ARG A 172 -7.14 12.66 -15.22
N GLY A 173 -6.20 11.94 -14.60
CA GLY A 173 -6.40 11.35 -13.26
C GLY A 173 -7.09 9.99 -13.29
N ASN A 174 -7.27 9.40 -12.10
CA ASN A 174 -7.92 8.09 -11.97
C ASN A 174 -9.43 8.25 -12.06
N ASN A 175 -10.08 7.55 -12.99
CA ASN A 175 -11.53 7.55 -13.17
C ASN A 175 -12.21 6.34 -12.49
N SER A 176 -11.45 5.33 -12.07
CA SER A 176 -11.96 4.13 -11.40
C SER A 176 -11.23 3.88 -10.08
N LEU A 177 -12.00 3.59 -9.02
CA LEU A 177 -11.50 3.27 -7.68
C LEU A 177 -10.96 1.83 -7.58
N SER A 178 -11.50 0.91 -8.38
CA SER A 178 -11.21 -0.53 -8.30
C SER A 178 -10.75 -1.18 -9.61
N GLN A 179 -10.81 -0.47 -10.75
CA GLN A 179 -10.44 -1.01 -12.07
C GLN A 179 -9.20 -0.33 -12.66
N ASP A 180 -8.74 -0.87 -13.79
CA ASP A 180 -7.62 -0.33 -14.56
C ASP A 180 -7.91 1.11 -15.04
N ASN A 181 -6.96 2.00 -14.77
CA ASN A 181 -6.99 3.43 -15.11
C ASN A 181 -6.09 3.77 -16.31
N GLN A 182 -5.45 2.78 -16.93
CA GLN A 182 -4.62 3.00 -18.11
C GLN A 182 -5.47 3.29 -19.36
N PRO A 183 -4.97 4.10 -20.31
CA PRO A 183 -5.64 4.35 -21.57
C PRO A 183 -5.60 3.11 -22.48
N LEU A 184 -6.49 3.06 -23.46
CA LEU A 184 -6.38 2.08 -24.53
C LEU A 184 -5.21 2.45 -25.45
N TYR A 185 -4.33 1.49 -25.71
CA TYR A 185 -3.29 1.61 -26.72
C TYR A 185 -3.77 1.06 -28.05
N VAL A 186 -3.50 1.80 -29.12
CA VAL A 186 -3.91 1.44 -30.46
C VAL A 186 -2.72 1.66 -31.38
N VAL A 187 -2.30 0.62 -32.12
CA VAL A 187 -1.19 0.71 -33.06
C VAL A 187 -1.71 0.47 -34.48
N ASP A 188 -1.51 1.44 -35.37
CA ASP A 188 -2.07 1.44 -36.74
C ASP A 188 -3.59 1.15 -36.78
N GLY A 189 -4.27 1.63 -35.75
CA GLY A 189 -5.71 1.49 -35.55
C GLY A 189 -6.20 0.13 -35.05
N VAL A 190 -5.30 -0.80 -34.70
CA VAL A 190 -5.62 -2.07 -34.03
C VAL A 190 -5.36 -1.94 -32.53
N PRO A 191 -6.31 -2.33 -31.65
CA PRO A 191 -6.07 -2.37 -30.21
C PRO A 191 -4.83 -3.21 -29.87
N PHE A 192 -4.09 -2.75 -28.87
CA PHE A 192 -2.84 -3.36 -28.45
C PHE A 192 -2.92 -3.71 -26.98
N ASP A 193 -2.65 -4.97 -26.64
CA ASP A 193 -2.68 -5.41 -25.27
C ASP A 193 -1.52 -4.76 -24.46
N ASN A 194 -1.88 -4.16 -23.33
CA ASN A 194 -0.91 -3.53 -22.43
C ASN A 194 -0.92 -4.19 -21.04
N SER A 195 -1.40 -5.42 -20.95
CA SER A 195 -1.25 -6.19 -19.72
C SER A 195 0.24 -6.41 -19.40
N GLY A 196 0.53 -6.63 -18.12
CA GLY A 196 1.85 -6.98 -17.61
C GLY A 196 1.67 -7.88 -16.40
N TYR A 197 2.54 -8.89 -16.25
CA TYR A 197 2.51 -9.78 -15.09
C TYR A 197 3.40 -9.20 -13.98
N GLY A 198 3.03 -9.40 -12.72
CA GLY A 198 3.83 -8.98 -11.55
C GLY A 198 4.02 -7.46 -11.33
N THR A 199 3.21 -6.61 -11.97
CA THR A 199 3.50 -5.17 -12.15
C THR A 199 2.52 -4.23 -11.42
N ALA A 200 2.93 -2.95 -11.24
CA ALA A 200 2.29 -1.77 -10.62
C ALA A 200 0.82 -1.42 -10.96
N ASN A 201 0.06 -2.32 -11.60
CA ASN A 201 -1.35 -2.16 -11.94
C ASN A 201 -2.30 -2.75 -10.88
N GLU A 202 -1.78 -3.48 -9.89
CA GLU A 202 -2.58 -4.00 -8.78
C GLU A 202 -2.53 -3.04 -7.59
N ASN A 203 -3.71 -2.71 -7.05
CA ASN A 203 -3.92 -1.89 -5.83
C ASN A 203 -3.42 -2.57 -4.54
N ASP A 204 -2.51 -3.52 -4.64
CA ASP A 204 -2.08 -4.35 -3.52
C ASP A 204 -0.84 -3.71 -2.87
N VAL A 205 -1.11 -2.77 -1.97
CA VAL A 205 -0.16 -1.93 -1.22
C VAL A 205 0.46 -2.69 -0.02
N GLY A 206 0.25 -4.01 0.10
CA GLY A 206 0.63 -4.80 1.27
C GLY A 206 1.52 -6.04 1.04
N SER A 207 1.96 -6.35 -0.18
CA SER A 207 2.69 -7.62 -0.40
C SER A 207 4.18 -7.53 -0.07
N TYR A 208 4.67 -8.48 0.74
CA TYR A 208 6.06 -8.67 1.17
C TYR A 208 7.11 -8.81 0.03
N SER A 209 6.68 -9.02 -1.22
CA SER A 209 7.55 -9.34 -2.36
C SER A 209 6.85 -9.13 -3.73
N LYS A 210 7.42 -8.35 -4.65
CA LYS A 210 6.92 -8.22 -6.06
C LYS A 210 8.05 -8.11 -7.09
N THR A 211 7.79 -8.59 -8.31
CA THR A 211 8.70 -8.48 -9.47
C THR A 211 7.90 -8.05 -10.70
N ASP A 212 8.24 -6.90 -11.29
CA ASP A 212 7.62 -6.37 -12.51
C ASP A 212 8.31 -6.93 -13.76
N TYR A 213 7.53 -7.60 -14.60
CA TYR A 213 8.04 -8.18 -15.84
C TYR A 213 7.90 -7.22 -17.03
N GLY A 214 7.29 -6.04 -16.87
CA GLY A 214 7.05 -5.05 -17.91
C GLY A 214 5.66 -5.18 -18.51
N THR A 215 5.14 -4.07 -19.04
CA THR A 215 3.84 -4.00 -19.71
C THR A 215 3.96 -4.10 -21.23
N GLY A 216 2.88 -4.46 -21.91
CA GLY A 216 2.88 -4.64 -23.36
C GLY A 216 3.42 -3.45 -24.17
N VAL A 217 3.17 -2.20 -23.77
CA VAL A 217 3.66 -1.00 -24.51
C VAL A 217 5.18 -0.90 -24.56
N SER A 218 5.89 -1.56 -23.64
CA SER A 218 7.35 -1.64 -23.67
C SER A 218 7.88 -2.54 -24.80
N ASP A 219 7.01 -3.33 -25.44
CA ASP A 219 7.36 -4.20 -26.57
C ASP A 219 7.44 -3.41 -27.91
N ILE A 220 6.93 -2.17 -27.95
CA ILE A 220 6.91 -1.34 -29.16
C ILE A 220 8.29 -0.70 -29.38
N ASN A 221 8.82 -0.84 -30.59
CA ASN A 221 10.07 -0.20 -30.99
C ASN A 221 9.86 1.30 -31.26
N PRO A 222 10.55 2.22 -30.56
CA PRO A 222 10.42 3.65 -30.81
C PRO A 222 10.90 4.09 -32.20
N ASP A 223 11.88 3.39 -32.81
CA ASP A 223 12.39 3.77 -34.13
C ASP A 223 11.37 3.53 -35.26
N ASP A 224 10.38 2.65 -35.02
CA ASP A 224 9.30 2.34 -35.97
C ASP A 224 8.11 3.28 -35.86
N ILE A 225 8.09 4.17 -34.87
CA ILE A 225 6.98 5.11 -34.65
C ILE A 225 7.12 6.33 -35.55
N GLU A 226 6.06 6.63 -36.27
CA GLU A 226 5.90 7.86 -37.05
C GLU A 226 5.33 8.97 -36.18
N SER A 227 4.21 8.71 -35.48
CA SER A 227 3.63 9.67 -34.55
C SER A 227 2.87 8.98 -33.42
N ILE A 228 2.73 9.69 -32.29
CA ILE A 228 1.89 9.30 -31.15
C ILE A 228 0.84 10.39 -30.92
N SER A 229 -0.43 10.04 -31.16
CA SER A 229 -1.58 10.90 -30.92
C SER A 229 -2.31 10.50 -29.64
N VAL A 230 -2.41 11.43 -28.69
CA VAL A 230 -3.13 11.23 -27.43
C VAL A 230 -4.52 11.87 -27.51
N LEU A 231 -5.54 11.02 -27.55
CA LEU A 231 -6.95 11.42 -27.56
C LEU A 231 -7.42 11.56 -26.11
N LYS A 232 -7.55 12.82 -25.65
CA LYS A 232 -7.83 13.14 -24.25
C LYS A 232 -9.32 13.28 -24.01
N GLY A 233 -9.88 12.27 -23.35
CA GLY A 233 -11.24 12.28 -22.82
C GLY A 233 -12.22 11.36 -23.54
N PRO A 234 -13.50 11.42 -23.14
CA PRO A 234 -14.49 10.39 -23.45
C PRO A 234 -14.92 10.30 -24.92
N ASN A 235 -14.66 11.34 -25.74
CA ASN A 235 -14.99 11.30 -27.17
C ASN A 235 -14.22 10.22 -27.94
N ALA A 236 -13.09 9.76 -27.43
CA ALA A 236 -12.33 8.65 -28.02
C ALA A 236 -13.09 7.31 -27.90
N ALA A 237 -13.93 7.16 -26.88
CA ALA A 237 -14.73 5.95 -26.65
C ALA A 237 -15.76 5.70 -27.74
N ALA A 238 -16.30 6.76 -28.36
CA ALA A 238 -17.24 6.62 -29.48
C ALA A 238 -16.64 5.85 -30.67
N LEU A 239 -15.32 5.89 -30.84
CA LEU A 239 -14.62 5.25 -31.95
C LEU A 239 -13.99 3.91 -31.55
N TYR A 240 -13.40 3.84 -30.35
CA TYR A 240 -12.62 2.67 -29.91
C TYR A 240 -13.30 1.78 -28.86
N GLY A 241 -14.49 2.16 -28.38
CA GLY A 241 -15.26 1.37 -27.42
C GLY A 241 -15.01 1.74 -25.96
N SER A 242 -15.57 0.93 -25.07
CA SER A 242 -15.51 1.12 -23.61
C SER A 242 -14.09 1.33 -23.05
N ARG A 243 -13.10 0.59 -23.56
CA ARG A 243 -11.69 0.69 -23.11
C ARG A 243 -11.06 2.06 -23.34
N ALA A 244 -11.63 2.87 -24.23
CA ALA A 244 -11.18 4.23 -24.48
C ALA A 244 -11.80 5.27 -23.52
N ALA A 245 -12.54 4.83 -22.48
CA ALA A 245 -13.03 5.69 -21.40
C ALA A 245 -11.91 6.48 -20.72
N ASN A 246 -10.76 5.83 -20.50
CA ASN A 246 -9.56 6.43 -19.93
C ASN A 246 -8.69 7.17 -20.96
N GLY A 247 -9.24 7.42 -22.16
CA GLY A 247 -8.52 7.99 -23.30
C GLY A 247 -7.79 6.95 -24.14
N VAL A 248 -7.16 7.42 -25.22
CA VAL A 248 -6.48 6.56 -26.20
C VAL A 248 -5.10 7.12 -26.53
N ILE A 249 -4.11 6.24 -26.58
CA ILE A 249 -2.79 6.51 -27.15
C ILE A 249 -2.72 5.79 -28.49
N LEU A 250 -2.82 6.57 -29.56
CA LEU A 250 -2.78 6.10 -30.94
C LEU A 250 -1.36 6.23 -31.48
N ILE A 251 -0.76 5.10 -31.83
CA ILE A 251 0.58 5.00 -32.37
C ILE A 251 0.47 4.67 -33.85
N THR A 252 1.05 5.52 -34.69
CA THR A 252 1.19 5.29 -36.14
C THR A 252 2.61 4.82 -36.42
N THR A 253 2.78 3.72 -37.17
CA THR A 253 4.12 3.22 -37.53
C THR A 253 4.56 3.71 -38.90
N LYS A 254 5.87 3.89 -39.09
CA LYS A 254 6.47 4.34 -40.36
C LYS A 254 6.13 3.39 -41.51
N ARG A 255 5.83 3.96 -42.67
CA ARG A 255 5.73 3.25 -43.97
C ARG A 255 7.08 3.29 -44.70
N GLY A 256 7.20 2.60 -45.83
CA GLY A 256 8.40 2.69 -46.65
C GLY A 256 8.50 4.08 -47.30
N GLY A 257 9.73 4.61 -47.42
CA GLY A 257 9.94 5.96 -47.94
C GLY A 257 9.48 6.12 -49.39
N GLU A 258 9.07 7.34 -49.75
CA GLU A 258 8.62 7.68 -51.11
C GLU A 258 9.77 7.89 -52.11
N SER A 259 10.99 7.45 -51.78
CA SER A 259 12.16 7.58 -52.64
C SER A 259 12.28 6.40 -53.61
N ASP A 260 12.53 6.67 -54.90
CA ASP A 260 12.73 5.65 -55.95
C ASP A 260 13.92 4.69 -55.70
N GLY A 261 14.71 4.90 -54.64
CA GLY A 261 15.86 4.08 -54.26
C GLY A 261 15.59 3.19 -53.03
N LEU A 262 16.54 2.30 -52.74
CA LEU A 262 16.57 1.54 -51.49
C LEU A 262 17.05 2.45 -50.35
N GLY A 263 16.17 2.76 -49.41
CA GLY A 263 16.50 3.44 -48.16
C GLY A 263 17.07 2.46 -47.15
N VAL A 264 18.24 2.78 -46.58
CA VAL A 264 18.82 2.01 -45.47
C VAL A 264 19.15 2.97 -44.35
N THR A 265 18.50 2.78 -43.20
CA THR A 265 18.71 3.56 -41.98
C THR A 265 19.28 2.67 -40.90
N VAL A 266 20.40 3.11 -40.30
CA VAL A 266 20.99 2.45 -39.14
C VAL A 266 21.04 3.48 -38.01
N SER A 267 20.45 3.16 -36.86
CA SER A 267 20.51 4.00 -35.67
C SER A 267 20.99 3.18 -34.47
N SER A 268 21.98 3.70 -33.74
CA SER A 268 22.54 3.05 -32.55
C SER A 268 22.58 4.06 -31.40
N SER A 269 22.13 3.65 -30.22
CA SER A 269 22.13 4.45 -29.00
C SER A 269 22.78 3.65 -27.88
N LEU A 270 23.70 4.28 -27.16
CA LEU A 270 24.36 3.72 -25.98
C LEU A 270 24.10 4.65 -24.79
N THR A 271 23.51 4.10 -23.74
CA THR A 271 23.20 4.79 -22.49
C THR A 271 23.90 4.09 -21.33
N PHE A 272 24.33 4.88 -20.35
CA PHE A 272 24.93 4.40 -19.11
C PHE A 272 24.07 4.83 -17.92
N ASP A 273 23.67 3.88 -17.10
CA ASP A 273 22.79 4.10 -15.96
C ASP A 273 23.56 3.96 -14.64
N ARG A 274 23.26 4.85 -13.69
CA ARG A 274 23.79 4.81 -12.32
C ARG A 274 22.69 5.21 -11.34
N PRO A 275 22.77 4.78 -10.06
CA PRO A 275 21.86 5.25 -9.03
C PRO A 275 21.79 6.78 -9.00
N MET A 276 20.61 7.36 -9.16
CA MET A 276 20.41 8.81 -9.18
C MET A 276 20.43 9.41 -7.76
N VAL A 277 19.78 8.74 -6.82
CA VAL A 277 19.70 9.12 -5.40
C VAL A 277 19.83 7.86 -4.55
N LEU A 278 20.69 7.91 -3.55
CA LEU A 278 20.78 6.93 -2.48
C LEU A 278 20.48 7.62 -1.15
N PRO A 279 20.02 6.88 -0.11
CA PRO A 279 19.87 7.44 1.22
C PRO A 279 21.17 8.09 1.71
N SER A 280 21.04 9.17 2.47
CA SER A 280 22.18 9.75 3.18
C SER A 280 22.48 8.91 4.41
N TYR A 281 23.58 8.17 4.39
CA TYR A 281 23.96 7.29 5.50
C TYR A 281 24.78 8.03 6.54
N GLN A 282 24.48 7.75 7.82
CA GLN A 282 25.40 8.05 8.91
C GLN A 282 26.69 7.23 8.74
N ASN A 283 27.84 7.77 9.15
CA ASN A 283 29.13 7.06 9.14
C ASN A 283 29.88 7.27 10.47
N GLN A 284 29.13 7.43 11.55
CA GLN A 284 29.64 7.66 12.91
C GLN A 284 29.60 6.39 13.76
N TYR A 285 28.65 5.50 13.51
CA TYR A 285 28.41 4.27 14.27
C TYR A 285 28.41 3.06 13.33
N GLY A 286 29.00 1.95 13.75
CA GLY A 286 29.06 0.70 12.96
C GLY A 286 28.09 -0.36 13.47
N GLN A 287 28.32 -1.60 13.05
CA GLN A 287 27.57 -2.79 13.45
C GLN A 287 27.51 -2.93 14.96
N GLY A 288 26.32 -3.23 15.48
CA GLY A 288 26.09 -3.40 16.91
C GLY A 288 24.70 -2.92 17.31
N THR A 289 24.45 -2.93 18.61
CA THR A 289 23.16 -2.56 19.20
C THR A 289 23.39 -1.78 20.50
N GLN A 290 22.50 -0.84 20.82
CA GLN A 290 22.54 -0.05 22.05
C GLN A 290 23.90 0.65 22.32
N GLY A 291 24.65 1.00 21.28
CA GLY A 291 25.96 1.64 21.40
C GLY A 291 27.12 0.68 21.69
N TYR A 292 26.89 -0.63 21.69
CA TYR A 292 27.87 -1.68 21.96
C TYR A 292 28.11 -2.57 20.74
N VAL A 293 29.32 -3.13 20.63
CA VAL A 293 29.71 -4.10 19.59
C VAL A 293 29.88 -5.47 20.27
N PRO A 294 29.01 -6.46 20.00
CA PRO A 294 29.15 -7.79 20.56
C PRO A 294 30.51 -8.46 20.31
N GLU A 295 30.96 -9.26 21.28
CA GLU A 295 32.29 -9.92 21.28
C GLU A 295 32.26 -11.35 20.72
N ASN A 296 31.09 -11.90 20.44
CA ASN A 296 30.92 -13.18 19.75
C ASN A 296 30.11 -13.00 18.46
N ILE A 297 30.29 -13.95 17.54
CA ILE A 297 29.81 -13.81 16.15
C ILE A 297 28.29 -13.94 16.02
N ASP A 298 27.66 -14.76 16.86
CA ASP A 298 26.23 -15.03 16.80
C ASP A 298 25.45 -13.79 17.26
N ASP A 299 25.85 -13.19 18.40
CA ASP A 299 25.26 -11.95 18.89
C ASP A 299 25.54 -10.76 17.95
N LEU A 300 26.72 -10.72 17.33
CA LEU A 300 27.05 -9.67 16.34
C LEU A 300 26.14 -9.75 15.11
N LYS A 301 25.76 -10.97 14.70
CA LYS A 301 24.83 -11.20 13.59
C LYS A 301 23.38 -10.87 13.96
N GLU A 302 22.96 -11.08 15.20
CA GLU A 302 21.67 -10.55 15.68
C GLU A 302 21.67 -9.02 15.71
N ALA A 303 22.81 -8.39 16.00
CA ALA A 303 23.02 -6.95 15.99
C ALA A 303 23.41 -6.40 14.58
N GLY A 304 22.72 -6.86 13.54
CA GLY A 304 23.05 -6.59 12.13
C GLY A 304 22.92 -5.14 11.64
N GLY A 305 22.42 -4.22 12.46
CA GLY A 305 22.27 -2.80 12.13
C GLY A 305 23.45 -1.94 12.56
N SER A 306 23.45 -0.64 12.20
CA SER A 306 24.55 0.28 12.56
C SER A 306 24.31 1.04 13.87
N TRP A 307 23.89 0.33 14.91
CA TRP A 307 23.55 0.87 16.23
C TRP A 307 24.61 0.55 17.29
N GLY A 308 25.83 0.23 16.85
CA GLY A 308 26.96 -0.08 17.72
C GLY A 308 27.69 1.16 18.23
N ALA A 309 28.91 0.95 18.73
CA ALA A 309 29.76 2.01 19.25
C ALA A 309 30.15 3.02 18.15
N LYS A 310 30.72 4.14 18.58
CA LYS A 310 31.31 5.10 17.64
C LYS A 310 32.49 4.46 16.92
N LEU A 311 32.56 4.63 15.61
CA LEU A 311 33.67 4.18 14.78
C LEU A 311 34.93 4.97 15.15
N ASP A 312 35.89 4.30 15.78
CA ASP A 312 37.11 4.90 16.35
C ASP A 312 38.40 4.27 15.80
N GLY A 313 38.29 3.27 14.93
CA GLY A 313 39.41 2.54 14.35
C GLY A 313 40.03 1.51 15.29
N SER A 314 39.45 1.26 16.46
CA SER A 314 39.87 0.16 17.34
C SER A 314 39.58 -1.20 16.70
N ASP A 315 40.39 -2.20 17.06
CA ASP A 315 40.19 -3.57 16.60
C ASP A 315 38.95 -4.19 17.29
N LYS A 316 37.95 -4.57 16.49
CA LYS A 316 36.69 -5.18 16.95
C LYS A 316 36.36 -6.44 16.14
N LEU A 317 35.53 -7.30 16.72
CA LEU A 317 35.00 -8.46 16.00
C LEU A 317 34.23 -7.99 14.75
N TYR A 318 34.47 -8.65 13.64
CA TYR A 318 33.85 -8.40 12.35
C TYR A 318 32.93 -9.56 11.96
N TRP A 319 31.93 -9.31 11.12
CA TRP A 319 30.84 -10.26 10.86
C TRP A 319 31.26 -11.55 10.13
N THR A 320 32.47 -11.59 9.57
CA THR A 320 33.09 -12.80 9.01
C THR A 320 33.90 -13.62 10.04
N GLY A 321 33.98 -13.15 11.29
CA GLY A 321 34.53 -13.89 12.44
C GLY A 321 35.94 -13.47 12.87
N GLU A 322 36.66 -12.70 12.06
CA GLU A 322 37.96 -12.14 12.40
C GLU A 322 37.87 -10.76 13.07
N THR A 323 38.98 -10.29 13.62
CA THR A 323 39.09 -8.94 14.17
C THR A 323 39.56 -7.97 13.09
N ARG A 324 38.88 -6.83 12.92
CA ARG A 324 39.24 -5.75 11.98
C ARG A 324 39.13 -4.36 12.64
N PRO A 325 39.83 -3.33 12.11
CA PRO A 325 39.64 -1.95 12.54
C PRO A 325 38.20 -1.48 12.31
N TYR A 326 37.54 -1.04 13.38
CA TYR A 326 36.16 -0.58 13.40
C TYR A 326 36.05 0.83 12.79
N THR A 327 36.04 0.86 11.46
CA THR A 327 36.12 2.07 10.63
C THR A 327 34.95 2.14 9.66
N ALA A 328 34.56 3.36 9.27
CA ALA A 328 33.46 3.56 8.34
C ALA A 328 33.82 3.10 6.92
N GLN A 329 32.82 2.60 6.20
CA GLN A 329 32.83 2.26 4.78
C GLN A 329 31.76 3.12 4.07
N PRO A 330 32.04 4.42 3.79
CA PRO A 330 31.02 5.37 3.34
C PRO A 330 30.32 4.98 2.03
N ASP A 331 31.03 4.31 1.12
CA ASP A 331 30.52 3.95 -0.20
C ASP A 331 29.98 2.50 -0.26
N ASN A 332 29.97 1.71 0.83
CA ASN A 332 29.63 0.27 0.77
C ASN A 332 28.29 -0.06 0.07
N VAL A 333 27.24 0.71 0.33
CA VAL A 333 25.92 0.56 -0.31
C VAL A 333 26.00 0.95 -1.79
N LYS A 334 26.73 2.02 -2.11
CA LYS A 334 26.88 2.54 -3.47
C LYS A 334 27.69 1.57 -4.33
N ASP A 335 28.72 0.95 -3.75
CA ASP A 335 29.64 0.04 -4.42
C ASP A 335 29.01 -1.34 -4.72
N PHE A 336 27.83 -1.64 -4.17
CA PHE A 336 27.02 -2.78 -4.60
C PHE A 336 26.46 -2.59 -6.03
N PHE A 337 26.12 -1.35 -6.39
CA PHE A 337 25.52 -1.05 -7.69
C PHE A 337 26.59 -0.98 -8.78
N GLU A 338 26.27 -1.54 -9.94
CA GLU A 338 27.09 -1.46 -11.14
C GLU A 338 26.62 -0.32 -12.05
N THR A 339 27.46 0.09 -13.00
CA THR A 339 27.01 0.98 -14.08
C THR A 339 26.27 0.15 -15.11
N GLY A 340 24.95 0.32 -15.17
CA GLY A 340 24.10 -0.30 -16.18
C GLY A 340 24.46 0.21 -17.58
N GLN A 341 24.30 -0.64 -18.59
CA GLN A 341 24.61 -0.30 -19.98
C GLN A 341 23.46 -0.73 -20.88
N THR A 342 22.91 0.23 -21.62
CA THR A 342 21.83 -0.03 -22.58
C THR A 342 22.31 0.28 -23.99
N LEU A 343 22.31 -0.73 -24.87
CA LEU A 343 22.62 -0.61 -26.28
C LEU A 343 21.39 -0.96 -27.12
N ILE A 344 20.87 0.03 -27.86
CA ILE A 344 19.75 -0.14 -28.79
C ILE A 344 20.26 0.10 -30.21
N THR A 345 20.22 -0.94 -31.04
CA THR A 345 20.63 -0.87 -32.44
C THR A 345 19.47 -1.26 -33.35
N ASN A 346 19.08 -0.35 -34.23
CA ASN A 346 18.05 -0.54 -35.23
C ASN A 346 18.65 -0.49 -36.64
N VAL A 347 18.20 -1.41 -37.48
CA VAL A 347 18.48 -1.44 -38.92
C VAL A 347 17.14 -1.50 -39.65
N ALA A 348 16.83 -0.48 -40.42
CA ALA A 348 15.64 -0.42 -41.25
C ALA A 348 16.01 -0.32 -42.72
N ILE A 349 15.30 -1.08 -43.54
CA ILE A 349 15.42 -1.10 -44.99
C ILE A 349 14.03 -0.81 -45.54
N ASP A 350 13.92 0.20 -46.38
CA ASP A 350 12.69 0.54 -47.06
C ASP A 350 12.93 0.84 -48.53
N GLY A 351 11.88 0.74 -49.32
CA GLY A 351 11.95 1.07 -50.74
C GLY A 351 10.59 0.99 -51.41
N GLY A 352 10.48 1.68 -52.54
CA GLY A 352 9.26 1.77 -53.30
C GLY A 352 8.98 3.19 -53.78
N ASN A 353 7.71 3.53 -53.91
CA ASN A 353 7.22 4.86 -54.22
C ASN A 353 5.90 5.12 -53.47
N LYS A 354 5.28 6.27 -53.71
CA LYS A 354 4.01 6.68 -53.10
C LYS A 354 2.87 5.66 -53.23
N ASP A 355 2.86 4.87 -54.31
CA ASP A 355 1.79 3.91 -54.60
C ASP A 355 2.18 2.48 -54.19
N GLN A 356 3.46 2.16 -54.01
CA GLN A 356 3.91 0.82 -53.61
C GLN A 356 5.17 0.93 -52.78
N ASN A 357 5.11 0.59 -51.49
CA ASN A 357 6.28 0.62 -50.63
C ASN A 357 6.31 -0.57 -49.65
N VAL A 358 7.52 -0.96 -49.28
CA VAL A 358 7.77 -1.99 -48.28
C VAL A 358 8.84 -1.46 -47.33
N ARG A 359 8.66 -1.72 -46.04
CA ARG A 359 9.63 -1.42 -44.97
C ARG A 359 9.85 -2.67 -44.13
N PHE A 360 11.11 -3.02 -43.92
CA PHE A 360 11.54 -4.00 -42.94
C PHE A 360 12.43 -3.30 -41.89
N SER A 361 12.22 -3.57 -40.61
CA SER A 361 13.10 -3.11 -39.55
C SER A 361 13.42 -4.24 -38.58
N TYR A 362 14.65 -4.20 -38.07
CA TYR A 362 15.12 -5.05 -37.00
C TYR A 362 15.79 -4.20 -35.93
N THR A 363 15.28 -4.30 -34.70
CA THR A 363 15.87 -3.65 -33.54
C THR A 363 16.33 -4.70 -32.53
N ASN A 364 17.59 -4.58 -32.13
CA ASN A 364 18.18 -5.32 -31.03
C ASN A 364 18.39 -4.36 -29.85
N THR A 365 17.90 -4.73 -28.67
CA THR A 365 18.11 -3.99 -27.43
C THR A 365 18.75 -4.91 -26.40
N HIS A 366 19.94 -4.56 -25.94
CA HIS A 366 20.52 -5.12 -24.73
C HIS A 366 20.48 -4.06 -23.64
N SER A 367 19.96 -4.37 -22.46
CA SER A 367 19.88 -3.45 -21.34
C SER A 367 20.32 -4.12 -20.04
N GLY A 368 21.53 -3.78 -19.59
CA GLY A 368 22.06 -4.20 -18.29
C GLY A 368 21.55 -3.31 -17.16
N SER A 369 21.17 -3.92 -16.04
CA SER A 369 20.72 -3.21 -14.84
C SER A 369 21.88 -2.58 -14.08
N ILE A 370 21.56 -1.65 -13.18
CA ILE A 370 22.48 -1.21 -12.12
C ILE A 370 22.68 -2.28 -11.04
N LEU A 371 21.90 -3.36 -11.07
CA LEU A 371 22.06 -4.51 -10.17
C LEU A 371 22.90 -5.58 -10.84
N PRO A 372 23.82 -6.21 -10.07
CA PRO A 372 24.70 -7.22 -10.63
C PRO A 372 23.90 -8.40 -11.18
N ASN A 373 24.37 -8.99 -12.29
CA ASN A 373 23.77 -10.17 -12.92
C ASN A 373 22.30 -10.01 -13.40
N SER A 374 21.81 -8.78 -13.59
CA SER A 374 20.45 -8.49 -14.05
C SER A 374 20.46 -7.78 -15.41
N SER A 375 19.70 -8.30 -16.39
CA SER A 375 19.68 -7.74 -17.74
C SER A 375 18.40 -8.09 -18.52
N ILE A 376 18.16 -7.37 -19.60
CA ILE A 376 17.09 -7.65 -20.57
C ILE A 376 17.65 -7.60 -21.99
N ASP A 377 17.33 -8.63 -22.76
CA ASP A 377 17.60 -8.72 -24.20
C ASP A 377 16.28 -8.72 -24.97
N ARG A 378 16.18 -7.90 -26.03
CA ARG A 378 14.98 -7.80 -26.87
C ARG A 378 15.33 -7.78 -28.35
N HIS A 379 14.49 -8.44 -29.12
CA HIS A 379 14.52 -8.44 -30.57
C HIS A 379 13.15 -8.08 -31.10
N ASN A 380 13.09 -7.07 -31.96
CA ASN A 380 11.87 -6.64 -32.63
C ASN A 380 12.09 -6.70 -34.14
N PHE A 381 11.22 -7.43 -34.85
CA PHE A 381 11.24 -7.55 -36.30
C PHE A 381 9.91 -7.04 -36.84
N THR A 382 9.91 -5.99 -37.65
CA THR A 382 8.71 -5.44 -38.27
C THR A 382 8.82 -5.46 -39.78
N LEU A 383 7.77 -5.94 -40.45
CA LEU A 383 7.59 -5.87 -41.89
C LEU A 383 6.25 -5.18 -42.17
N ARG A 384 6.29 -4.11 -42.96
CA ARG A 384 5.09 -3.40 -43.44
C ARG A 384 5.13 -3.28 -44.96
N GLY A 385 4.01 -3.59 -45.59
CA GLY A 385 3.80 -3.43 -47.03
C GLY A 385 2.56 -2.60 -47.29
N TYR A 386 2.68 -1.64 -48.21
CA TYR A 386 1.60 -0.78 -48.66
C TYR A 386 1.54 -0.80 -50.18
N THR A 387 0.35 -0.94 -50.75
CA THR A 387 0.15 -0.82 -52.20
C THR A 387 -1.18 -0.18 -52.53
N LYS A 388 -1.17 0.75 -53.49
CA LYS A 388 -2.32 1.41 -54.09
C LYS A 388 -2.38 1.02 -55.56
N LEU A 389 -3.35 0.18 -55.88
CA LEU A 389 -3.56 -0.38 -57.20
C LEU A 389 -4.63 0.41 -57.96
N ALA A 390 -4.26 0.87 -59.16
CA ALA A 390 -5.13 1.61 -60.09
C ALA A 390 -5.86 2.82 -59.45
N GLY A 391 -5.27 3.43 -58.42
CA GLY A 391 -5.83 4.57 -57.70
C GLY A 391 -7.08 4.26 -56.86
N LYS A 392 -7.58 3.02 -56.86
CA LYS A 392 -8.87 2.65 -56.24
C LYS A 392 -8.74 1.62 -55.13
N LEU A 393 -7.83 0.66 -55.23
CA LEU A 393 -7.69 -0.41 -54.25
C LEU A 393 -6.41 -0.20 -53.45
N THR A 394 -6.51 -0.05 -52.14
CA THR A 394 -5.36 0.07 -51.24
C THR A 394 -5.26 -1.18 -50.37
N LEU A 395 -4.07 -1.78 -50.29
CA LEU A 395 -3.73 -2.85 -49.36
C LEU A 395 -2.64 -2.34 -48.41
N ASP A 396 -2.85 -2.50 -47.10
CA ASP A 396 -1.88 -2.15 -46.06
C ASP A 396 -1.77 -3.33 -45.10
N ALA A 397 -0.57 -3.88 -44.95
CA ALA A 397 -0.31 -5.07 -44.15
C ALA A 397 0.92 -4.87 -43.29
N LYS A 398 0.85 -5.26 -42.02
CA LYS A 398 1.97 -5.21 -41.08
C LYS A 398 2.05 -6.50 -40.28
N ALA A 399 3.27 -6.99 -40.08
CA ALA A 399 3.58 -8.05 -39.14
C ALA A 399 4.79 -7.65 -38.29
N THR A 400 4.66 -7.79 -36.97
CA THR A 400 5.69 -7.53 -35.98
C THR A 400 5.88 -8.78 -35.12
N TYR A 401 7.11 -9.25 -35.00
CA TYR A 401 7.48 -10.30 -34.06
C TYR A 401 8.46 -9.75 -33.03
N PHE A 402 8.10 -9.90 -31.77
CA PHE A 402 8.88 -9.46 -30.63
C PHE A 402 9.28 -10.67 -29.78
N PHE A 403 10.54 -10.68 -29.34
CA PHE A 403 11.07 -11.62 -28.38
C PHE A 403 11.83 -10.87 -27.30
N GLN A 404 11.61 -11.24 -26.05
CA GLN A 404 12.35 -10.76 -24.89
C GLN A 404 12.82 -11.91 -24.04
N HIS A 405 14.02 -11.76 -23.48
CA HIS A 405 14.52 -12.53 -22.36
C HIS A 405 14.95 -11.58 -21.25
N GLY A 406 14.30 -11.66 -20.09
CA GLY A 406 14.73 -10.97 -18.87
C GLY A 406 15.46 -11.94 -17.96
N LYS A 407 16.64 -11.53 -17.50
CA LYS A 407 17.51 -12.30 -16.59
C LYS A 407 17.55 -11.61 -15.24
N ASN A 408 17.28 -12.37 -14.18
CA ASN A 408 17.31 -11.97 -12.77
C ASN A 408 16.67 -10.60 -12.54
N ARG A 409 15.37 -10.51 -12.84
CA ARG A 409 14.60 -9.29 -12.58
C ARG A 409 14.61 -8.93 -11.09
N PRO A 410 14.71 -7.63 -10.75
CA PRO A 410 14.68 -7.21 -9.37
C PRO A 410 13.34 -7.52 -8.71
N LYS A 411 13.43 -8.02 -7.49
CA LYS A 411 12.32 -8.22 -6.57
C LYS A 411 12.33 -7.05 -5.58
N LEU A 412 11.20 -6.41 -5.36
CA LEU A 412 10.98 -5.34 -4.37
C LEU A 412 10.19 -5.89 -3.18
N GLY A 413 10.16 -5.15 -2.06
CA GLY A 413 9.56 -5.58 -0.79
C GLY A 413 10.60 -6.12 0.19
N THR A 414 10.14 -6.69 1.31
CA THR A 414 10.99 -7.18 2.41
C THR A 414 11.86 -8.38 2.01
N GLU A 415 11.47 -9.14 0.98
CA GLU A 415 12.31 -10.20 0.38
C GLU A 415 13.13 -9.74 -0.83
N GLY A 416 13.08 -8.45 -1.17
CA GLY A 416 13.81 -7.86 -2.29
C GLY A 416 15.28 -7.59 -1.94
N VAL A 417 16.16 -7.61 -2.95
CA VAL A 417 17.61 -7.39 -2.74
C VAL A 417 17.89 -6.02 -2.09
N MET A 418 17.07 -5.02 -2.36
CA MET A 418 17.20 -3.67 -1.77
C MET A 418 17.03 -3.65 -0.25
N ALA A 419 16.18 -4.52 0.30
CA ALA A 419 15.97 -4.61 1.76
C ALA A 419 17.27 -5.01 2.47
N TYR A 420 18.09 -5.84 1.82
CA TYR A 420 19.35 -6.33 2.37
C TYR A 420 20.53 -5.43 2.04
N VAL A 421 20.51 -4.73 0.90
CA VAL A 421 21.55 -3.76 0.52
C VAL A 421 21.49 -2.52 1.42
N TYR A 422 20.30 -1.98 1.69
CA TYR A 422 20.18 -0.77 2.52
C TYR A 422 20.44 -1.00 4.00
N GLY A 423 20.34 -2.26 4.47
CA GLY A 423 20.61 -2.66 5.85
C GLY A 423 22.09 -2.90 6.18
N ILE A 424 22.99 -2.89 5.18
CA ILE A 424 24.41 -3.22 5.39
C ILE A 424 25.06 -2.28 6.44
N PRO A 425 25.72 -2.81 7.48
CA PRO A 425 26.39 -2.03 8.49
C PRO A 425 27.41 -1.06 7.90
N ARG A 426 27.51 0.12 8.49
CA ARG A 426 28.38 1.19 7.97
C ARG A 426 29.87 0.92 8.12
N ASN A 427 30.28 -0.14 8.81
CA ASN A 427 31.65 -0.65 8.89
C ASN A 427 31.91 -1.90 8.03
N ALA A 428 30.89 -2.43 7.35
CA ALA A 428 31.03 -3.61 6.51
C ALA A 428 31.48 -3.22 5.09
N ASP A 429 32.55 -3.86 4.61
CA ASP A 429 33.05 -3.73 3.24
C ASP A 429 32.21 -4.60 2.32
N ILE A 430 31.71 -4.00 1.23
CA ILE A 430 30.86 -4.70 0.26
C ILE A 430 31.60 -5.85 -0.44
N ASN A 431 32.93 -5.81 -0.53
CA ASN A 431 33.71 -6.85 -1.19
C ASN A 431 33.70 -8.16 -0.41
N ASP A 432 33.58 -8.13 0.93
CA ASP A 432 33.47 -9.34 1.74
C ASP A 432 32.17 -10.10 1.44
N TYR A 433 31.12 -9.41 0.97
CA TYR A 433 29.88 -10.06 0.57
C TYR A 433 29.99 -10.84 -0.73
N LYS A 434 31.09 -10.73 -1.49
CA LYS A 434 31.28 -11.52 -2.73
C LYS A 434 31.64 -12.98 -2.45
N ASP A 435 32.12 -13.29 -1.25
CA ASP A 435 32.28 -14.66 -0.76
C ASP A 435 30.95 -15.12 -0.13
N TYR A 436 29.92 -15.17 -0.96
CA TYR A 436 28.53 -15.16 -0.52
C TYR A 436 27.96 -16.52 -0.12
N GLN A 437 28.68 -17.62 -0.29
CA GLN A 437 28.17 -18.99 -0.09
C GLN A 437 29.18 -19.85 0.67
N ASN A 438 28.68 -20.64 1.63
CA ASN A 438 29.46 -21.67 2.29
C ASN A 438 29.71 -22.85 1.32
N PRO A 439 30.96 -23.24 1.04
CA PRO A 439 31.26 -24.29 0.06
C PRO A 439 30.84 -25.70 0.49
N GLU A 440 30.59 -25.93 1.79
CA GLU A 440 30.20 -27.23 2.34
C GLU A 440 28.68 -27.35 2.48
N THR A 441 28.03 -26.35 3.07
CA THR A 441 26.57 -26.36 3.33
C THR A 441 25.74 -25.76 2.18
N LEU A 442 26.38 -24.99 1.29
CA LEU A 442 25.76 -24.21 0.21
C LEU A 442 24.86 -23.06 0.69
N GLU A 443 24.80 -22.81 2.00
CA GLU A 443 24.03 -21.72 2.59
C GLU A 443 24.62 -20.34 2.27
N ALA A 444 23.75 -19.33 2.20
CA ALA A 444 24.16 -17.95 2.06
C ALA A 444 24.93 -17.45 3.29
N VAL A 445 26.04 -16.74 3.06
CA VAL A 445 26.89 -16.17 4.11
C VAL A 445 26.51 -14.71 4.32
N SER A 446 26.02 -14.36 5.51
CA SER A 446 25.51 -13.02 5.83
C SER A 446 26.11 -12.43 7.11
N HIS A 447 26.04 -11.10 7.19
CA HIS A 447 26.34 -10.32 8.39
C HIS A 447 25.20 -10.32 9.41
N THR A 448 24.03 -10.85 9.05
CA THR A 448 22.89 -10.99 9.96
C THR A 448 22.46 -12.43 10.14
N SER A 449 21.78 -12.71 11.24
CA SER A 449 21.14 -14.00 11.53
C SER A 449 19.98 -14.32 10.58
N LEU A 450 19.39 -13.28 9.96
CA LEU A 450 18.39 -13.45 8.90
C LEU A 450 18.95 -14.16 7.66
N GLY A 451 20.28 -14.25 7.51
CA GLY A 451 20.94 -15.16 6.56
C GLY A 451 21.00 -14.69 5.10
N ALA A 452 20.59 -13.47 4.79
CA ALA A 452 20.55 -12.99 3.40
C ALA A 452 21.86 -12.28 2.97
N ASN A 453 22.34 -12.58 1.77
CA ASN A 453 23.47 -11.88 1.13
C ASN A 453 23.05 -11.36 -0.24
N PRO A 454 23.20 -10.07 -0.53
CA PRO A 454 22.71 -9.49 -1.78
C PRO A 454 23.44 -10.03 -3.03
N TYR A 455 24.70 -10.46 -2.95
CA TYR A 455 25.36 -11.15 -4.06
C TYR A 455 24.84 -12.58 -4.22
N TRP A 456 24.65 -13.34 -3.14
CA TRP A 456 24.04 -14.69 -3.22
C TRP A 456 22.68 -14.61 -3.94
N MET A 457 21.85 -13.63 -3.55
CA MET A 457 20.54 -13.38 -4.17
C MET A 457 20.61 -13.09 -5.67
N MET A 458 21.64 -12.37 -6.12
CA MET A 458 21.75 -12.00 -7.53
C MET A 458 22.39 -13.09 -8.38
N TYR A 459 23.15 -14.02 -7.81
CA TYR A 459 23.91 -15.03 -8.56
C TYR A 459 23.37 -16.47 -8.41
N ASN A 460 22.74 -16.84 -7.29
CA ASN A 460 22.22 -18.19 -7.06
C ASN A 460 20.70 -18.30 -7.30
N ASP A 461 19.91 -17.31 -6.88
CA ASP A 461 18.50 -17.27 -7.29
C ASP A 461 18.40 -17.02 -8.80
N ARG A 462 17.40 -17.64 -9.42
CA ARG A 462 17.08 -17.45 -10.83
C ARG A 462 15.69 -16.86 -10.96
N ARG A 463 15.58 -15.71 -11.61
CA ARG A 463 14.30 -15.04 -11.89
C ARG A 463 14.28 -14.63 -13.35
N GLU A 464 13.83 -15.55 -14.20
CA GLU A 464 13.91 -15.43 -15.65
C GLU A 464 12.51 -15.30 -16.26
N ASP A 465 12.38 -14.48 -17.30
CA ASP A 465 11.17 -14.42 -18.12
C ASP A 465 11.49 -14.46 -19.61
N TRP A 466 10.64 -15.17 -20.36
CA TRP A 466 10.67 -15.19 -21.81
C TRP A 466 9.32 -14.75 -22.34
N ARG A 467 9.32 -13.74 -23.22
CA ARG A 467 8.11 -13.23 -23.86
C ARG A 467 8.25 -13.31 -25.36
N HIS A 468 7.25 -13.90 -25.98
CA HIS A 468 7.06 -13.87 -27.42
C HIS A 468 5.77 -13.13 -27.71
N ARG A 469 5.81 -12.21 -28.65
CA ARG A 469 4.63 -11.50 -29.12
C ARG A 469 4.59 -11.43 -30.63
N PHE A 470 3.44 -11.72 -31.21
CA PHE A 470 3.15 -11.48 -32.61
C PHE A 470 2.01 -10.47 -32.71
N GLN A 471 2.25 -9.37 -33.39
CA GLN A 471 1.25 -8.36 -33.66
C GLN A 471 1.17 -8.11 -35.16
N GLY A 472 -0.02 -8.06 -35.73
CA GLY A 472 -0.14 -7.73 -37.14
C GLY A 472 -1.54 -7.32 -37.54
N PHE A 473 -1.63 -6.71 -38.72
CA PHE A 473 -2.91 -6.41 -39.34
C PHE A 473 -2.85 -6.52 -40.85
N PHE A 474 -4.03 -6.67 -41.44
CA PHE A 474 -4.26 -6.61 -42.86
C PHE A 474 -5.49 -5.75 -43.12
N LYS A 475 -5.33 -4.70 -43.92
CA LYS A 475 -6.38 -3.76 -44.31
C LYS A 475 -6.53 -3.75 -45.82
N ILE A 476 -7.77 -3.88 -46.28
CA ILE A 476 -8.17 -3.65 -47.67
C ILE A 476 -9.09 -2.45 -47.69
N GLU A 477 -8.79 -1.47 -48.54
CA GLU A 477 -9.63 -0.29 -48.75
C GLU A 477 -9.95 -0.11 -50.24
N TYR A 478 -11.19 0.22 -50.55
CA TYR A 478 -11.66 0.49 -51.90
C TYR A 478 -12.29 1.88 -51.99
N GLN A 479 -11.73 2.71 -52.84
CA GLN A 479 -12.25 4.03 -53.21
C GLN A 479 -13.26 3.85 -54.36
N PHE A 480 -14.55 3.99 -54.05
CA PHE A 480 -15.61 3.89 -55.07
C PHE A 480 -15.61 5.11 -56.00
N ASN A 481 -15.38 6.29 -55.42
CA ASN A 481 -15.25 7.58 -56.08
C ASN A 481 -14.59 8.58 -55.10
N ASP A 482 -14.35 9.82 -55.49
CA ASP A 482 -13.61 10.80 -54.68
C ASP A 482 -14.23 11.12 -53.31
N TRP A 483 -15.52 10.83 -53.10
CA TRP A 483 -16.26 11.14 -51.87
C TRP A 483 -16.72 9.89 -51.08
N LEU A 484 -16.48 8.68 -51.58
CA LEU A 484 -16.90 7.43 -50.93
C LEU A 484 -15.80 6.37 -50.99
N SER A 485 -15.39 5.90 -49.82
CA SER A 485 -14.53 4.73 -49.65
C SER A 485 -15.07 3.76 -48.62
N ALA A 486 -14.61 2.52 -48.67
CA ALA A 486 -14.83 1.55 -47.60
C ALA A 486 -13.59 0.73 -47.36
N HIS A 487 -13.37 0.31 -46.13
CA HIS A 487 -12.31 -0.63 -45.79
C HIS A 487 -12.79 -1.74 -44.87
N VAL A 488 -12.04 -2.84 -44.89
CA VAL A 488 -12.09 -3.93 -43.93
C VAL A 488 -10.68 -4.10 -43.38
N ARG A 489 -10.56 -4.26 -42.07
CA ARG A 489 -9.28 -4.55 -41.41
C ARG A 489 -9.45 -5.70 -40.43
N VAL A 490 -8.48 -6.59 -40.43
CA VAL A 490 -8.34 -7.64 -39.41
C VAL A 490 -6.96 -7.50 -38.79
N GLY A 491 -6.90 -7.42 -37.46
CA GLY A 491 -5.68 -7.35 -36.69
C GLY A 491 -5.67 -8.36 -35.55
N THR A 492 -4.49 -8.81 -35.16
CA THR A 492 -4.30 -9.75 -34.06
C THR A 492 -3.08 -9.39 -33.24
N ASP A 493 -3.13 -9.77 -31.97
CA ASP A 493 -2.10 -9.59 -30.98
C ASP A 493 -2.03 -10.86 -30.14
N LEU A 494 -0.91 -11.56 -30.20
CA LEU A 494 -0.71 -12.88 -29.60
C LEU A 494 0.51 -12.81 -28.68
N ILE A 495 0.32 -13.06 -27.40
CA ILE A 495 1.36 -13.00 -26.38
C ILE A 495 1.52 -14.38 -25.75
N LYS A 496 2.77 -14.82 -25.60
CA LYS A 496 3.13 -15.97 -24.78
C LYS A 496 4.26 -15.56 -23.85
N GLN A 497 4.03 -15.69 -22.55
CA GLN A 497 5.02 -15.39 -21.54
C GLN A 497 5.27 -16.59 -20.63
N ASN A 498 6.53 -16.93 -20.43
CA ASN A 498 6.97 -17.88 -19.43
C ASN A 498 7.75 -17.12 -18.36
N ILE A 499 7.50 -17.42 -17.09
CA ILE A 499 8.19 -16.84 -15.93
C ILE A 499 8.67 -18.00 -15.07
N GLU A 500 9.97 -18.07 -14.80
CA GLU A 500 10.59 -19.03 -13.90
C GLU A 500 11.25 -18.29 -12.73
N ASN A 501 10.82 -18.62 -11.51
CA ASN A 501 11.48 -18.20 -10.29
C ASN A 501 12.00 -19.44 -9.57
N VAL A 502 13.27 -19.43 -9.19
CA VAL A 502 13.93 -20.47 -8.42
C VAL A 502 14.65 -19.80 -7.26
N GLU A 503 14.23 -20.15 -6.04
CA GLU A 503 15.04 -19.95 -4.85
C GLU A 503 15.93 -21.18 -4.69
N ALA A 504 17.24 -20.98 -4.77
CA ALA A 504 18.21 -22.07 -4.82
C ALA A 504 18.33 -22.80 -3.47
N TYR A 505 18.92 -24.00 -3.50
CA TYR A 505 19.28 -24.72 -2.27
C TYR A 505 20.28 -23.88 -1.45
N GLY A 506 20.08 -23.78 -0.14
CA GLY A 506 20.84 -22.89 0.75
C GLY A 506 20.24 -21.48 0.93
N HIS A 507 19.06 -21.22 0.38
CA HIS A 507 18.33 -19.95 0.59
C HIS A 507 17.88 -19.80 2.04
N TRP A 508 18.05 -18.62 2.66
CA TRP A 508 17.81 -18.41 4.11
C TRP A 508 16.34 -18.59 4.55
N PHE A 509 15.35 -18.28 3.71
CA PHE A 509 13.94 -18.63 3.97
C PHE A 509 13.51 -20.02 3.48
N PHE A 510 14.23 -20.59 2.52
CA PHE A 510 13.83 -21.79 1.79
C PHE A 510 15.06 -22.69 1.63
N GLY A 511 15.63 -23.14 2.76
CA GLY A 511 16.94 -23.80 2.78
C GLY A 511 17.06 -24.99 1.84
N THR A 512 15.96 -25.72 1.61
CA THR A 512 15.90 -26.86 0.68
C THR A 512 15.58 -26.47 -0.77
N GLY A 513 15.40 -25.19 -1.06
CA GLY A 513 15.05 -24.64 -2.37
C GLY A 513 13.57 -24.81 -2.74
N ARG A 514 13.11 -23.95 -3.66
CA ARG A 514 11.79 -24.05 -4.29
C ARG A 514 11.80 -23.42 -5.68
N PHE A 515 10.79 -23.70 -6.48
CA PHE A 515 10.59 -23.01 -7.75
C PHE A 515 9.12 -22.78 -8.05
N SER A 516 8.88 -21.81 -8.93
CA SER A 516 7.62 -21.64 -9.65
C SER A 516 7.88 -21.39 -11.14
N TYR A 517 7.12 -22.06 -11.98
CA TYR A 517 7.10 -21.86 -13.43
C TYR A 517 5.68 -21.50 -13.85
N ASN A 518 5.49 -20.30 -14.38
CA ASN A 518 4.21 -19.81 -14.88
C ASN A 518 4.29 -19.66 -16.40
N GLN A 519 3.25 -20.10 -17.08
CA GLN A 519 3.05 -19.84 -18.50
C GLN A 519 1.72 -19.13 -18.70
N TYR A 520 1.75 -18.00 -19.36
CA TYR A 520 0.59 -17.23 -19.77
C TYR A 520 0.53 -17.17 -21.30
N GLN A 521 -0.68 -17.31 -21.85
CA GLN A 521 -0.93 -17.13 -23.26
C GLN A 521 -2.19 -16.30 -23.43
N ASP A 522 -2.05 -15.14 -24.04
CA ASP A 522 -3.13 -14.20 -24.27
C ASP A 522 -3.22 -13.88 -25.76
N SER A 523 -4.45 -13.72 -26.24
CA SER A 523 -4.70 -13.37 -27.63
C SER A 523 -5.87 -12.42 -27.73
N GLU A 524 -5.74 -11.42 -28.59
CA GLU A 524 -6.83 -10.54 -28.98
C GLU A 524 -6.85 -10.43 -30.50
N THR A 525 -8.03 -10.61 -31.10
CA THR A 525 -8.25 -10.43 -32.54
C THR A 525 -9.38 -9.43 -32.74
N ASN A 526 -9.10 -8.42 -33.56
CA ASN A 526 -10.01 -7.34 -33.88
C ASN A 526 -10.31 -7.36 -35.38
N ALA A 527 -11.59 -7.36 -35.75
CA ALA A 527 -12.02 -7.22 -37.14
C ALA A 527 -12.99 -6.04 -37.25
N ASP A 528 -12.69 -5.07 -38.12
CA ASP A 528 -13.52 -3.91 -38.37
C ASP A 528 -13.83 -3.74 -39.85
N PHE A 529 -14.95 -3.08 -40.12
CA PHE A 529 -15.25 -2.53 -41.43
C PHE A 529 -15.76 -1.10 -41.25
N LEU A 530 -15.48 -0.25 -42.23
CA LEU A 530 -15.86 1.14 -42.20
C LEU A 530 -16.20 1.65 -43.59
N PHE A 531 -17.32 2.37 -43.70
CA PHE A 531 -17.65 3.22 -44.83
C PHE A 531 -17.34 4.67 -44.47
N LEU A 532 -16.67 5.38 -45.37
CA LEU A 532 -16.36 6.81 -45.25
C LEU A 532 -17.03 7.54 -46.41
N PHE A 533 -17.94 8.46 -46.07
CA PHE A 533 -18.52 9.44 -46.97
C PHE A 533 -17.91 10.81 -46.63
N ASN A 534 -17.31 11.51 -47.59
CA ASN A 534 -16.81 12.86 -47.40
C ASN A 534 -17.12 13.69 -48.63
N LYS A 535 -18.09 14.59 -48.54
CA LYS A 535 -18.58 15.36 -49.69
C LYS A 535 -18.88 16.81 -49.32
N ASP A 536 -18.42 17.71 -50.17
CA ASP A 536 -18.86 19.10 -50.16
C ASP A 536 -20.27 19.17 -50.76
N LEU A 537 -21.25 19.50 -49.90
CA LEU A 537 -22.65 19.65 -50.28
C LEU A 537 -22.90 21.01 -50.96
N SER A 538 -22.07 22.01 -50.65
CA SER A 538 -22.01 23.32 -51.30
C SER A 538 -20.62 23.93 -51.14
N SER A 539 -20.37 25.12 -51.69
CA SER A 539 -19.11 25.87 -51.46
C SER A 539 -18.87 26.28 -50.01
N SER A 540 -19.88 26.15 -49.15
CA SER A 540 -19.85 26.55 -47.73
C SER A 540 -20.10 25.40 -46.77
N LEU A 541 -20.47 24.21 -47.26
CA LEU A 541 -20.93 23.12 -46.40
C LEU A 541 -20.25 21.81 -46.79
N ASN A 542 -19.47 21.25 -45.87
CA ASN A 542 -18.87 19.92 -45.98
C ASN A 542 -19.58 18.95 -45.03
N LEU A 543 -19.85 17.74 -45.49
CA LEU A 543 -20.35 16.65 -44.68
C LEU A 543 -19.40 15.44 -44.78
N SER A 544 -18.86 15.03 -43.64
CA SER A 544 -18.09 13.80 -43.51
C SER A 544 -18.77 12.84 -42.55
N THR A 545 -19.18 11.67 -43.02
CA THR A 545 -19.87 10.65 -42.24
C THR A 545 -19.11 9.34 -42.29
N THR A 546 -18.98 8.66 -41.16
CA THR A 546 -18.50 7.28 -41.09
C THR A 546 -19.56 6.36 -40.52
N PHE A 547 -19.60 5.13 -41.00
CA PHE A 547 -20.42 4.06 -40.44
C PHE A 547 -19.64 2.76 -40.50
N GLY A 548 -19.57 2.05 -39.38
CA GLY A 548 -18.77 0.84 -39.28
C GLY A 548 -19.25 -0.10 -38.21
N GLY A 549 -18.63 -1.27 -38.21
CA GLY A 549 -18.81 -2.28 -37.19
C GLY A 549 -17.47 -2.85 -36.75
N ASN A 550 -17.46 -3.44 -35.56
CA ASN A 550 -16.27 -4.07 -35.01
C ASN A 550 -16.62 -5.37 -34.28
N HIS A 551 -15.73 -6.35 -34.37
CA HIS A 551 -15.76 -7.59 -33.63
C HIS A 551 -14.42 -7.78 -32.91
N ILE A 552 -14.48 -7.95 -31.59
CA ILE A 552 -13.33 -8.29 -30.76
C ILE A 552 -13.55 -9.70 -30.21
N TYR A 553 -12.54 -10.54 -30.35
CA TYR A 553 -12.42 -11.82 -29.67
C TYR A 553 -11.12 -11.84 -28.89
N SER A 554 -11.19 -12.05 -27.58
CA SER A 554 -10.00 -12.32 -26.77
C SER A 554 -10.12 -13.65 -26.01
N ASP A 555 -8.96 -14.29 -25.84
CA ASP A 555 -8.79 -15.58 -25.18
C ASP A 555 -7.48 -15.58 -24.39
N GLY A 556 -7.55 -15.94 -23.11
CA GLY A 556 -6.41 -16.01 -22.19
C GLY A 556 -6.36 -17.33 -21.44
N ARG A 557 -5.16 -17.88 -21.21
CA ARG A 557 -4.96 -19.13 -20.46
C ARG A 557 -3.67 -19.09 -19.67
N SER A 558 -3.67 -19.75 -18.51
CA SER A 558 -2.47 -19.87 -17.68
C SER A 558 -2.26 -21.26 -17.11
N MET A 559 -0.99 -21.60 -16.94
CA MET A 559 -0.53 -22.80 -16.26
C MET A 559 0.54 -22.40 -15.27
N ARG A 560 0.50 -23.00 -14.08
CA ARG A 560 1.48 -22.81 -13.02
C ARG A 560 1.97 -24.17 -12.55
N ILE A 561 3.28 -24.28 -12.37
CA ILE A 561 3.94 -25.42 -11.73
C ILE A 561 4.70 -24.86 -10.56
N ASN A 562 4.42 -25.33 -9.35
CA ASN A 562 5.24 -25.02 -8.17
C ASN A 562 5.92 -26.30 -7.70
N GLY A 563 7.08 -26.17 -7.08
CA GLY A 563 7.61 -27.26 -6.28
C GLY A 563 8.61 -26.77 -5.25
N ASP A 564 8.85 -27.58 -4.26
CA ASP A 564 9.72 -27.28 -3.12
C ASP A 564 10.52 -28.52 -2.72
N SER A 565 11.40 -28.33 -1.73
CA SER A 565 12.15 -29.40 -1.09
C SER A 565 13.01 -30.16 -2.10
N PHE A 566 13.99 -29.49 -2.70
CA PHE A 566 14.88 -30.11 -3.67
C PHE A 566 15.68 -31.25 -3.04
N ARG A 567 15.65 -32.41 -3.72
CA ARG A 567 16.33 -33.65 -3.30
C ARG A 567 17.84 -33.58 -3.46
N ILE A 568 18.32 -32.74 -4.37
CA ILE A 568 19.72 -32.47 -4.65
C ILE A 568 19.90 -30.95 -4.88
N PRO A 569 21.07 -30.37 -4.58
CA PRO A 569 21.26 -28.92 -4.67
C PRO A 569 21.13 -28.33 -6.08
N GLU A 570 21.46 -29.10 -7.11
CA GLU A 570 21.48 -28.64 -8.49
C GLU A 570 20.77 -29.62 -9.43
N GLY A 571 20.05 -29.07 -10.42
CA GLY A 571 19.39 -29.82 -11.48
C GLY A 571 18.14 -29.11 -12.00
N PRO A 572 17.42 -29.69 -12.96
CA PRO A 572 16.16 -29.13 -13.43
C PRO A 572 15.14 -29.05 -12.28
N PRO A 573 14.66 -27.85 -11.87
CA PRO A 573 13.91 -27.67 -10.62
C PRO A 573 12.71 -28.62 -10.45
N VAL A 574 11.91 -28.79 -11.51
CA VAL A 574 10.76 -29.72 -11.55
C VAL A 574 11.17 -31.17 -11.25
N SER A 575 12.35 -31.59 -11.72
CA SER A 575 12.84 -32.96 -11.58
C SER A 575 13.50 -33.22 -10.23
N ILE A 576 13.96 -32.19 -9.53
CA ILE A 576 14.65 -32.35 -8.25
C ILE A 576 13.74 -32.06 -7.05
N ALA A 577 12.64 -31.32 -7.23
CA ALA A 577 11.64 -31.09 -6.19
C ALA A 577 11.00 -32.39 -5.68
N SER A 578 10.76 -32.46 -4.36
CA SER A 578 10.07 -33.59 -3.73
C SER A 578 8.55 -33.44 -3.85
N ASN A 579 8.07 -32.21 -3.74
CA ASN A 579 6.66 -31.87 -3.88
C ASN A 579 6.49 -31.02 -5.15
N VAL A 580 5.53 -31.39 -5.99
CA VAL A 580 5.20 -30.63 -7.21
C VAL A 580 3.70 -30.46 -7.32
N TYR A 581 3.26 -29.22 -7.48
CA TYR A 581 1.87 -28.83 -7.59
C TYR A 581 1.61 -28.21 -8.96
N TYR A 582 0.53 -28.64 -9.61
CA TYR A 582 0.12 -28.13 -10.91
C TYR A 582 -1.17 -27.33 -10.76
N GLY A 583 -1.14 -26.07 -11.20
CA GLY A 583 -2.31 -25.23 -11.35
C GLY A 583 -2.59 -25.01 -12.83
N TYR A 584 -3.84 -25.17 -13.24
CA TYR A 584 -4.28 -24.83 -14.60
C TYR A 584 -5.55 -24.01 -14.50
N SER A 585 -5.56 -22.82 -15.11
CA SER A 585 -6.75 -21.98 -15.19
C SER A 585 -7.28 -22.04 -16.63
N PRO A 586 -8.33 -22.85 -16.88
CA PRO A 586 -8.84 -23.06 -18.22
C PRO A 586 -9.68 -21.87 -18.72
N LEU A 587 -9.07 -21.06 -19.58
CA LEU A 587 -9.67 -20.12 -20.54
C LEU A 587 -10.53 -18.97 -19.98
N SER A 588 -10.04 -17.74 -20.17
CA SER A 588 -10.81 -16.49 -20.11
C SER A 588 -11.21 -16.05 -21.51
N LYS A 589 -12.50 -16.07 -21.86
CA LYS A 589 -13.00 -15.67 -23.18
C LYS A 589 -13.88 -14.43 -23.12
N LYS A 590 -13.61 -13.48 -24.01
CA LYS A 590 -14.44 -12.28 -24.20
C LYS A 590 -14.79 -12.06 -25.66
N LYS A 591 -16.02 -11.65 -25.91
CA LYS A 591 -16.51 -11.22 -27.22
C LYS A 591 -17.20 -9.88 -27.09
N ILE A 592 -16.85 -8.94 -27.96
CA ILE A 592 -17.57 -7.68 -28.12
C ILE A 592 -17.94 -7.52 -29.59
N ASN A 593 -19.21 -7.25 -29.86
CA ASN A 593 -19.65 -6.78 -31.17
C ASN A 593 -20.07 -5.33 -31.05
N SER A 594 -19.83 -4.54 -32.08
CA SER A 594 -20.06 -3.11 -32.04
C SER A 594 -20.58 -2.59 -33.37
N LEU A 595 -21.49 -1.62 -33.29
CA LEU A 595 -21.87 -0.77 -34.41
C LEU A 595 -21.66 0.68 -34.00
N TYR A 596 -21.07 1.48 -34.89
CA TYR A 596 -20.76 2.87 -34.61
C TYR A 596 -20.84 3.72 -35.87
N GLY A 597 -21.12 5.00 -35.68
CA GLY A 597 -21.11 5.98 -36.75
C GLY A 597 -20.82 7.37 -36.25
N THR A 598 -20.22 8.18 -37.11
CA THR A 598 -19.94 9.60 -36.84
C THR A 598 -20.42 10.46 -38.00
N ALA A 599 -20.84 11.69 -37.70
CA ALA A 599 -21.18 12.70 -38.68
C ALA A 599 -20.53 14.03 -38.27
N SER A 600 -19.71 14.56 -39.17
CA SER A 600 -18.98 15.81 -39.03
C SER A 600 -19.51 16.80 -40.06
N LEU A 601 -20.07 17.91 -39.59
CA LEU A 601 -20.55 19.01 -40.42
C LEU A 601 -19.57 20.18 -40.32
N GLY A 602 -19.02 20.62 -41.44
CA GLY A 602 -18.21 21.83 -41.54
C GLY A 602 -18.95 22.94 -42.27
N TYR A 603 -18.96 24.15 -41.72
CA TYR A 603 -19.56 25.35 -42.34
C TYR A 603 -18.52 26.47 -42.51
N ASN A 604 -18.34 26.92 -43.76
CA ASN A 604 -17.47 28.03 -44.17
C ASN A 604 -16.05 27.98 -43.56
N ASN A 605 -15.54 26.77 -43.27
CA ASN A 605 -14.26 26.53 -42.63
C ASN A 605 -14.06 27.20 -41.25
N TRP A 606 -15.11 27.76 -40.62
CA TRP A 606 -15.02 28.39 -39.30
C TRP A 606 -15.86 27.70 -38.23
N PHE A 607 -16.88 26.93 -38.60
CA PHE A 607 -17.70 26.14 -37.66
C PHE A 607 -17.65 24.65 -37.99
N TYR A 608 -17.47 23.84 -36.95
CA TYR A 608 -17.46 22.39 -37.05
C TYR A 608 -18.33 21.78 -35.96
N LEU A 609 -19.15 20.80 -36.32
CA LEU A 609 -19.99 20.02 -35.41
C LEU A 609 -19.82 18.54 -35.70
N ASP A 610 -19.38 17.79 -34.69
CA ASP A 610 -19.19 16.34 -34.72
C ASP A 610 -20.21 15.68 -33.81
N ALA A 611 -20.98 14.73 -34.35
CA ALA A 611 -21.85 13.84 -33.59
C ALA A 611 -21.41 12.40 -33.80
N SER A 612 -21.50 11.58 -32.76
CA SER A 612 -21.20 10.15 -32.84
C SER A 612 -22.12 9.33 -31.95
N LEU A 613 -22.39 8.11 -32.39
CA LEU A 613 -23.16 7.12 -31.66
C LEU A 613 -22.52 5.76 -31.84
N ARG A 614 -22.36 5.05 -30.73
CA ARG A 614 -21.87 3.68 -30.69
C ARG A 614 -22.76 2.83 -29.80
N ASN A 615 -22.98 1.58 -30.21
CA ASN A 615 -23.60 0.56 -29.39
C ASN A 615 -22.72 -0.70 -29.38
N ASP A 616 -22.39 -1.15 -28.18
CA ASP A 616 -21.61 -2.37 -27.95
C ASP A 616 -22.49 -3.48 -27.38
N TRP A 617 -22.18 -4.72 -27.76
CA TRP A 617 -22.73 -5.95 -27.21
C TRP A 617 -21.60 -6.80 -26.62
N SER A 618 -21.48 -6.80 -25.30
CA SER A 618 -20.44 -7.57 -24.60
C SER A 618 -20.95 -8.93 -24.13
N SER A 619 -20.12 -9.97 -24.24
CA SER A 619 -20.40 -11.29 -23.70
C SER A 619 -20.32 -11.37 -22.17
N THR A 620 -19.71 -10.37 -21.53
CA THR A 620 -19.49 -10.34 -20.06
C THR A 620 -20.62 -9.66 -19.30
N LEU A 621 -21.65 -9.19 -20.00
CA LEU A 621 -22.86 -8.61 -19.43
C LEU A 621 -24.05 -9.59 -19.46
N PRO A 622 -25.05 -9.42 -18.58
CA PRO A 622 -26.21 -10.31 -18.50
C PRO A 622 -26.86 -10.50 -19.87
N LYS A 623 -27.32 -11.71 -20.19
CA LYS A 623 -27.87 -12.04 -21.52
C LYS A 623 -28.99 -11.10 -21.97
N GLY A 624 -29.83 -10.65 -21.03
CA GLY A 624 -30.90 -9.68 -21.28
C GLY A 624 -30.45 -8.22 -21.38
N ASN A 625 -29.20 -7.90 -21.00
CA ASN A 625 -28.67 -6.54 -20.94
C ASN A 625 -27.23 -6.44 -21.48
N ARG A 626 -26.93 -7.14 -22.59
CA ARG A 626 -25.60 -7.12 -23.23
C ARG A 626 -25.29 -5.81 -23.96
N SER A 627 -26.35 -5.09 -24.33
CA SER A 627 -26.30 -3.93 -25.22
C SER A 627 -26.20 -2.65 -24.42
N TYR A 628 -25.27 -1.78 -24.77
CA TYR A 628 -25.19 -0.44 -24.20
C TYR A 628 -24.75 0.56 -25.27
N SER A 629 -25.48 1.68 -25.34
CA SER A 629 -25.24 2.77 -26.29
C SER A 629 -24.68 3.99 -25.57
N TYR A 630 -23.78 4.70 -26.21
CA TYR A 630 -23.22 5.93 -25.64
C TYR A 630 -22.96 6.97 -26.75
N PRO A 631 -23.67 8.12 -26.72
CA PRO A 631 -23.50 9.19 -27.69
C PRO A 631 -22.39 10.18 -27.30
N SER A 632 -21.88 10.90 -28.30
CA SER A 632 -20.98 12.03 -28.11
C SER A 632 -21.28 13.15 -29.12
N LEU A 633 -21.15 14.40 -28.66
CA LEU A 633 -21.33 15.61 -29.44
C LEU A 633 -20.18 16.58 -29.13
N SER A 634 -19.54 17.13 -30.17
CA SER A 634 -18.53 18.17 -30.00
C SER A 634 -18.63 19.24 -31.07
N GLY A 635 -18.31 20.47 -30.71
CA GLY A 635 -18.34 21.61 -31.62
C GLY A 635 -17.07 22.44 -31.49
N SER A 636 -16.66 23.06 -32.59
CA SER A 636 -15.62 24.08 -32.57
C SER A 636 -15.90 25.25 -33.49
N VAL A 637 -15.43 26.42 -33.05
CA VAL A 637 -15.54 27.70 -33.76
C VAL A 637 -14.14 28.31 -33.85
N LEU A 638 -13.71 28.63 -35.07
CA LEU A 638 -12.51 29.41 -35.35
C LEU A 638 -12.87 30.89 -35.39
N LEU A 639 -12.53 31.63 -34.33
CA LEU A 639 -12.90 33.04 -34.21
C LEU A 639 -12.15 33.92 -35.20
N ASN A 640 -10.89 33.57 -35.51
CA ASN A 640 -10.09 34.29 -36.50
C ASN A 640 -10.70 34.22 -37.90
N GLU A 641 -11.26 33.07 -38.30
CA GLU A 641 -11.96 32.91 -39.58
C GLU A 641 -13.34 33.56 -39.57
N MET A 642 -14.08 33.42 -38.45
CA MET A 642 -15.43 33.97 -38.32
C MET A 642 -15.46 35.52 -38.33
N LEU A 643 -14.44 36.15 -37.74
CA LEU A 643 -14.34 37.59 -37.57
C LEU A 643 -13.32 38.25 -38.52
N ASP A 644 -12.71 37.46 -39.41
CA ASP A 644 -11.66 37.87 -40.35
C ASP A 644 -10.51 38.64 -39.66
N LEU A 645 -9.95 38.06 -38.60
CA LEU A 645 -8.85 38.65 -37.82
C LEU A 645 -7.47 38.37 -38.45
N SER A 646 -7.45 37.95 -39.72
CA SER A 646 -6.26 37.49 -40.43
C SER A 646 -5.30 38.67 -40.71
N GLY A 647 -4.32 38.87 -39.80
CA GLY A 647 -3.32 39.95 -39.89
C GLY A 647 -3.09 40.78 -38.61
N GLY A 648 -3.78 40.48 -37.50
CA GLY A 648 -3.59 41.14 -36.19
C GLY A 648 -2.61 40.42 -35.23
N ILE A 649 -2.58 40.84 -33.95
CA ILE A 649 -1.78 40.21 -32.87
C ILE A 649 -2.11 38.71 -32.66
N MET A 650 -3.25 38.24 -33.18
CA MET A 650 -3.79 36.89 -32.93
C MET A 650 -3.83 36.08 -34.23
N SER A 651 -2.86 35.17 -34.40
CA SER A 651 -2.72 34.32 -35.60
C SER A 651 -3.71 33.16 -35.67
N PHE A 652 -4.19 32.66 -34.52
CA PHE A 652 -5.18 31.59 -34.44
C PHE A 652 -6.00 31.69 -33.16
N SER A 653 -7.31 31.49 -33.25
CA SER A 653 -8.18 31.43 -32.08
C SER A 653 -9.35 30.47 -32.28
N LYS A 654 -9.47 29.53 -31.33
CA LYS A 654 -10.47 28.45 -31.39
C LYS A 654 -11.16 28.28 -30.04
N ILE A 655 -12.48 28.27 -30.07
CA ILE A 655 -13.32 27.81 -28.96
C ILE A 655 -13.84 26.43 -29.30
N ARG A 656 -13.81 25.51 -28.34
CA ARG A 656 -14.32 24.16 -28.49
C ARG A 656 -15.11 23.73 -27.26
N MET A 657 -16.12 22.91 -27.47
CA MET A 657 -16.94 22.33 -26.41
C MET A 657 -17.31 20.90 -26.81
N SER A 658 -17.31 19.98 -25.85
CA SER A 658 -17.69 18.60 -26.10
C SER A 658 -18.41 17.99 -24.91
N TRP A 659 -19.39 17.13 -25.21
CA TRP A 659 -20.11 16.30 -24.27
C TRP A 659 -20.12 14.86 -24.77
N ALA A 660 -19.88 13.90 -23.88
CA ALA A 660 -19.94 12.48 -24.21
C ALA A 660 -20.32 11.64 -23.00
N GLN A 661 -21.03 10.57 -23.27
CA GLN A 661 -21.23 9.46 -22.34
C GLN A 661 -20.28 8.33 -22.73
N VAL A 662 -19.84 7.52 -21.77
CA VAL A 662 -19.04 6.31 -22.03
C VAL A 662 -19.61 5.16 -21.22
N GLY A 663 -19.83 4.02 -21.86
CA GLY A 663 -20.18 2.77 -21.19
C GLY A 663 -18.95 1.92 -20.92
N ASN A 664 -19.03 1.04 -19.92
CA ASN A 664 -18.03 0.01 -19.68
C ASN A 664 -18.67 -1.37 -19.48
N ASP A 665 -17.91 -2.43 -19.69
CA ASP A 665 -18.31 -3.80 -19.39
C ASP A 665 -17.43 -4.41 -18.28
N THR A 666 -17.68 -5.67 -17.93
CA THR A 666 -16.96 -6.36 -16.86
C THR A 666 -15.91 -7.34 -17.42
N SER A 667 -15.09 -7.90 -16.52
CA SER A 667 -14.23 -9.04 -16.82
C SER A 667 -15.04 -10.30 -17.15
N PRO A 668 -14.48 -11.28 -17.88
CA PRO A 668 -15.15 -12.55 -18.15
C PRO A 668 -15.61 -13.27 -16.88
N TYR A 669 -16.80 -13.87 -16.95
CA TYR A 669 -17.40 -14.72 -15.90
C TYR A 669 -17.67 -14.05 -14.54
N MET A 670 -17.88 -12.73 -14.53
CA MET A 670 -18.29 -11.98 -13.32
C MET A 670 -19.81 -12.00 -13.06
N LEU A 671 -20.58 -12.76 -13.84
CA LEU A 671 -22.05 -12.82 -13.75
C LEU A 671 -22.59 -14.11 -13.13
N GLU A 672 -21.74 -15.13 -13.05
CA GLU A 672 -22.03 -16.42 -12.45
C GLU A 672 -20.93 -16.67 -11.42
N ASP A 673 -21.30 -17.13 -10.23
CA ASP A 673 -20.31 -17.45 -9.21
C ASP A 673 -19.51 -18.68 -9.64
N ILE A 674 -18.26 -18.45 -10.08
CA ILE A 674 -17.30 -19.54 -10.26
C ILE A 674 -16.84 -19.98 -8.87
N LEU A 675 -17.41 -21.09 -8.38
CA LEU A 675 -17.00 -21.76 -7.15
C LEU A 675 -15.49 -22.07 -7.14
N MET A 676 -14.76 -21.44 -6.21
CA MET A 676 -13.61 -22.06 -5.56
C MET A 676 -14.11 -22.61 -4.21
N PHE A 677 -13.86 -23.90 -3.98
CA PHE A 677 -14.26 -24.60 -2.76
C PHE A 677 -13.64 -23.95 -1.53
N VAL A 678 -14.46 -23.23 -0.75
CA VAL A 678 -14.30 -23.14 0.71
C VAL A 678 -15.71 -23.14 1.31
N ASN A 679 -16.02 -24.16 2.11
CA ASN A 679 -17.29 -24.32 2.82
C ASN A 679 -17.59 -23.11 3.72
N CYS A 680 -18.85 -22.66 3.78
CA CYS A 680 -19.70 -22.84 4.97
C CYS A 680 -21.13 -22.25 4.83
N THR A 681 -22.09 -22.99 5.40
CA THR A 681 -23.51 -22.70 5.76
C THR A 681 -24.63 -22.93 4.75
N ASP A 682 -25.74 -23.46 5.29
CA ASP A 682 -26.94 -23.94 4.58
C ASP A 682 -27.80 -22.82 3.99
N ASP A 683 -27.64 -21.57 4.43
CA ASP A 683 -28.33 -20.40 3.85
C ASP A 683 -27.90 -20.10 2.40
N PHE A 684 -26.76 -20.66 1.98
CA PHE A 684 -26.24 -20.54 0.61
C PHE A 684 -27.00 -21.44 -0.39
N SER A 685 -27.75 -22.44 0.08
CA SER A 685 -28.62 -23.30 -0.75
C SER A 685 -29.67 -22.48 -1.51
N ASP A 686 -30.22 -21.47 -0.85
CA ASP A 686 -31.39 -20.76 -1.35
C ASP A 686 -30.99 -19.66 -2.35
N ILE A 687 -29.80 -19.07 -2.17
CA ILE A 687 -29.16 -18.14 -3.12
C ILE A 687 -28.80 -18.86 -4.43
N ASN A 688 -28.36 -20.13 -4.35
CA ASN A 688 -28.02 -20.95 -5.51
C ASN A 688 -29.23 -21.34 -6.38
N GLN A 689 -30.44 -21.30 -5.84
CA GLN A 689 -31.67 -21.62 -6.58
C GLN A 689 -32.33 -20.38 -7.18
N ASN A 690 -32.12 -19.20 -6.59
CA ASN A 690 -32.61 -17.93 -7.11
C ASN A 690 -31.63 -16.78 -6.81
N PRO A 691 -30.79 -16.35 -7.78
CA PRO A 691 -29.82 -15.25 -7.60
C PRO A 691 -30.46 -13.87 -7.40
N SER A 692 -31.79 -13.76 -7.53
CA SER A 692 -32.56 -12.54 -7.23
C SER A 692 -33.23 -12.60 -5.85
N ALA A 693 -32.87 -13.58 -5.03
CA ALA A 693 -33.40 -13.72 -3.67
C ALA A 693 -32.84 -12.68 -2.69
N ILE A 694 -31.69 -12.06 -3.02
CA ILE A 694 -31.08 -10.97 -2.23
C ILE A 694 -31.01 -9.70 -3.09
N ASN A 695 -31.88 -8.73 -2.84
CA ASN A 695 -31.91 -7.40 -3.44
C ASN A 695 -31.01 -6.42 -2.65
N ALA A 696 -30.73 -5.21 -3.17
CA ALA A 696 -30.08 -4.15 -2.38
C ALA A 696 -30.89 -3.72 -1.13
N GLY A 697 -32.18 -4.08 -1.10
CA GLY A 697 -33.03 -4.01 0.09
C GLY A 697 -32.54 -4.93 1.22
N ASP A 698 -31.86 -6.02 0.87
CA ASP A 698 -31.61 -7.16 1.75
C ASP A 698 -30.24 -7.06 2.46
N ILE A 699 -29.52 -5.94 2.24
CA ILE A 699 -28.36 -5.53 3.02
C ILE A 699 -28.88 -4.88 4.30
N SER A 700 -28.61 -5.51 5.45
CA SER A 700 -29.08 -5.04 6.76
C SER A 700 -28.00 -4.31 7.55
N ALA A 701 -28.42 -3.36 8.41
CA ALA A 701 -27.57 -2.74 9.42
C ALA A 701 -26.90 -3.77 10.36
N ARG A 702 -27.48 -4.97 10.50
CA ARG A 702 -26.96 -6.08 11.32
C ARG A 702 -25.54 -6.51 10.93
N TYR A 703 -25.13 -6.35 9.68
CA TYR A 703 -23.77 -6.74 9.28
C TYR A 703 -22.67 -5.77 9.76
N PHE A 704 -23.05 -4.57 10.21
CA PHE A 704 -22.11 -3.54 10.68
C PHE A 704 -21.88 -3.59 12.20
N ILE A 705 -22.87 -4.03 12.98
CA ILE A 705 -22.74 -4.07 14.45
C ILE A 705 -21.70 -5.09 14.91
N THR A 706 -21.66 -6.30 14.34
CA THR A 706 -20.69 -7.34 14.75
C THR A 706 -19.25 -6.85 14.62
N LYS A 707 -18.91 -6.24 13.48
CA LYS A 707 -17.56 -5.70 13.25
C LYS A 707 -17.25 -4.54 14.21
N SER A 708 -18.23 -3.68 14.47
CA SER A 708 -18.09 -2.54 15.38
C SER A 708 -17.84 -3.00 16.83
N GLN A 709 -18.51 -4.06 17.30
CA GLN A 709 -18.26 -4.66 18.61
C GLN A 709 -16.89 -5.33 18.67
N VAL A 710 -16.59 -6.21 17.72
CA VAL A 710 -15.34 -6.99 17.71
C VAL A 710 -14.11 -6.11 17.57
N LYS A 711 -14.07 -5.15 16.64
CA LYS A 711 -12.87 -4.34 16.42
C LYS A 711 -12.57 -3.34 17.54
N LEU A 712 -13.54 -3.06 18.41
CA LEU A 712 -13.33 -2.25 19.61
C LEU A 712 -12.93 -3.09 20.82
N MET A 713 -13.53 -4.26 21.04
CA MET A 713 -13.27 -5.01 22.28
C MET A 713 -12.19 -6.08 22.10
N ALA A 714 -11.97 -6.54 20.87
CA ALA A 714 -11.05 -7.61 20.55
C ALA A 714 -10.34 -7.33 19.21
N PRO A 715 -9.49 -6.28 19.16
CA PRO A 715 -8.78 -5.89 17.94
C PRO A 715 -7.80 -6.96 17.47
N ASP A 716 -7.07 -6.67 16.39
CA ASP A 716 -6.08 -7.59 15.87
C ASP A 716 -5.01 -7.90 16.93
N ARG A 717 -4.35 -9.05 16.81
CA ARG A 717 -3.38 -9.53 17.81
C ARG A 717 -2.26 -8.52 18.12
N TYR A 718 -1.81 -7.79 17.10
CA TYR A 718 -0.74 -6.80 17.23
C TYR A 718 -1.09 -5.65 18.21
N PRO A 719 -2.19 -4.91 18.02
CA PRO A 719 -2.63 -3.91 18.99
C PRO A 719 -3.14 -4.52 20.29
N TYR A 720 -3.77 -5.69 20.28
CA TYR A 720 -4.23 -6.32 21.53
C TYR A 720 -3.07 -6.54 22.50
N TRP A 721 -1.99 -7.18 22.06
CA TRP A 721 -0.83 -7.43 22.91
C TRP A 721 -0.10 -6.17 23.37
N ARG A 722 0.08 -5.19 22.47
CA ARG A 722 0.86 -3.99 22.79
C ARG A 722 0.07 -2.96 23.59
N ALA A 723 -1.25 -2.90 23.43
CA ALA A 723 -2.10 -1.94 24.13
C ALA A 723 -2.73 -2.53 25.39
N HIS A 724 -3.30 -3.75 25.30
CA HIS A 724 -3.95 -4.39 26.45
C HIS A 724 -2.89 -5.05 27.34
N LEU A 725 -2.26 -6.12 26.86
CA LEU A 725 -1.43 -6.98 27.72
C LEU A 725 -0.16 -6.30 28.22
N ILE A 726 0.58 -5.57 27.37
CA ILE A 726 1.87 -4.98 27.73
C ILE A 726 1.72 -3.68 28.52
N HIS A 727 0.63 -2.94 28.29
CA HIS A 727 0.40 -1.65 28.90
C HIS A 727 -0.77 -1.68 29.89
N SER A 728 -2.03 -1.64 29.43
CA SER A 728 -3.15 -1.38 30.34
C SER A 728 -3.29 -2.43 31.44
N ASP A 729 -3.14 -3.72 31.13
CA ASP A 729 -3.20 -4.81 32.12
C ASP A 729 -2.07 -4.74 33.16
N ARG A 730 -0.93 -4.14 32.79
CA ARG A 730 0.24 -3.98 33.66
C ARG A 730 0.20 -2.72 34.46
N TYR A 731 -0.33 -1.65 33.89
CA TYR A 731 -0.67 -0.45 34.63
C TYR A 731 -1.71 -0.78 35.69
N ALA A 732 -2.75 -1.53 35.31
CA ALA A 732 -3.71 -2.10 36.26
C ALA A 732 -3.07 -3.04 37.28
N GLY A 733 -1.87 -3.58 37.02
CA GLY A 733 -1.19 -4.47 37.95
C GLY A 733 -1.91 -5.79 38.16
N HIS A 734 -2.56 -6.34 37.14
CA HIS A 734 -3.18 -7.68 37.19
C HIS A 734 -2.20 -8.79 36.76
N PHE A 735 -1.32 -8.50 35.80
CA PHE A 735 -0.35 -9.45 35.25
C PHE A 735 1.05 -8.85 35.20
N CYS A 736 2.05 -9.73 35.26
CA CYS A 736 3.47 -9.36 35.26
C CYS A 736 4.29 -10.20 34.26
N PHE A 737 5.38 -9.60 33.77
CA PHE A 737 6.48 -10.27 33.09
C PHE A 737 7.80 -9.92 33.78
N GLY A 738 8.96 -10.17 33.17
CA GLY A 738 10.25 -9.89 33.80
C GLY A 738 10.75 -10.98 34.76
N HIS A 739 10.15 -12.16 34.72
CA HIS A 739 10.74 -13.38 35.25
C HIS A 739 11.69 -14.03 34.22
N SER A 740 12.47 -15.02 34.66
CA SER A 740 13.53 -15.71 33.92
C SER A 740 13.13 -16.39 32.60
N SER A 741 11.84 -16.50 32.31
CA SER A 741 11.29 -17.22 31.14
C SER A 741 10.39 -16.32 30.28
N SER A 742 10.49 -15.00 30.47
CA SER A 742 9.79 -13.99 29.69
C SER A 742 10.78 -13.17 28.87
N TRP A 743 10.43 -12.82 27.65
CA TRP A 743 11.24 -11.96 26.79
C TRP A 743 11.22 -10.48 27.20
N TRP A 744 10.20 -10.08 27.94
CA TRP A 744 10.02 -8.69 28.34
C TRP A 744 10.38 -8.52 29.80
N SER A 745 11.22 -7.52 30.08
CA SER A 745 11.44 -7.03 31.45
C SER A 745 10.21 -6.29 31.93
N ASP A 746 9.82 -6.45 33.20
CA ASP A 746 8.64 -5.79 33.76
C ASP A 746 8.72 -4.25 33.66
N GLU A 747 9.90 -3.66 33.65
CA GLU A 747 10.09 -2.23 33.37
C GLU A 747 9.50 -1.72 32.02
N LEU A 748 9.32 -2.61 31.02
CA LEU A 748 9.02 -2.23 29.63
C LEU A 748 7.75 -1.38 29.50
N GLY A 749 6.66 -1.75 30.20
CA GLY A 749 5.40 -0.99 30.16
C GLY A 749 5.51 0.43 30.71
N TYR A 750 6.47 0.69 31.62
CA TYR A 750 6.69 1.99 32.24
C TYR A 750 7.71 2.85 31.48
N SER A 751 8.25 2.30 30.39
CA SER A 751 9.18 2.96 29.48
C SER A 751 8.48 3.30 28.18
N TYR A 752 8.72 4.49 27.65
CA TYR A 752 8.19 4.92 26.38
C TYR A 752 8.77 4.08 25.24
N ASN A 753 7.88 3.49 24.45
CA ASN A 753 8.21 2.82 23.20
C ASN A 753 7.29 3.32 22.09
N GLY A 754 7.86 4.06 21.13
CA GLY A 754 7.07 4.63 20.03
C GLY A 754 6.25 3.59 19.25
N GLY A 755 6.80 2.41 18.99
CA GLY A 755 6.08 1.36 18.26
C GLY A 755 4.90 0.77 19.04
N TYR A 756 4.96 0.72 20.36
CA TYR A 756 3.85 0.23 21.18
C TYR A 756 2.82 1.33 21.45
N THR A 757 3.27 2.57 21.62
CA THR A 757 2.39 3.73 21.66
C THR A 757 1.59 3.85 20.36
N ASP A 758 2.25 3.71 19.21
CA ASP A 758 1.60 3.72 17.90
C ASP A 758 0.63 2.55 17.74
N ALA A 759 0.94 1.37 18.27
CA ALA A 759 0.01 0.23 18.24
C ALA A 759 -1.30 0.50 18.98
N ALA A 760 -1.26 1.20 20.12
CA ALA A 760 -2.46 1.60 20.87
C ALA A 760 -3.19 2.76 20.18
N TRP A 761 -2.44 3.79 19.77
CA TRP A 761 -2.98 4.98 19.13
C TRP A 761 -3.63 4.67 17.79
N ASP A 762 -2.92 4.02 16.87
CA ASP A 762 -3.40 3.74 15.51
C ASP A 762 -4.62 2.80 15.50
N TRP A 763 -4.73 1.93 16.50
CA TRP A 763 -5.92 1.10 16.67
C TRP A 763 -7.15 1.93 17.08
N LEU A 764 -7.04 2.74 18.13
CA LEU A 764 -8.15 3.56 18.61
C LEU A 764 -8.49 4.67 17.61
N GLU A 765 -7.51 5.34 17.00
CA GLU A 765 -7.73 6.29 15.91
C GLU A 765 -8.35 5.60 14.68
N GLY A 766 -7.82 4.45 14.28
CA GLY A 766 -8.33 3.69 13.13
C GLY A 766 -9.76 3.17 13.34
N TYR A 767 -10.18 2.95 14.58
CA TYR A 767 -11.53 2.53 14.91
C TYR A 767 -12.59 3.59 14.55
N THR A 768 -12.23 4.88 14.54
CA THR A 768 -13.14 5.98 14.16
C THR A 768 -13.86 5.67 12.84
N GLY A 769 -13.18 5.10 11.86
CA GLY A 769 -13.79 4.73 10.58
C GLY A 769 -14.90 3.68 10.69
N ASN A 770 -14.77 2.69 11.58
CA ASN A 770 -15.82 1.67 11.78
C ASN A 770 -17.07 2.29 12.40
N ILE A 771 -16.91 3.06 13.48
CA ILE A 771 -18.05 3.63 14.20
C ILE A 771 -18.73 4.75 13.40
N VAL A 772 -17.97 5.60 12.71
CA VAL A 772 -18.52 6.64 11.82
C VAL A 772 -19.33 6.02 10.68
N THR A 773 -18.83 4.93 10.08
CA THR A 773 -19.59 4.22 9.04
C THR A 773 -20.93 3.72 9.60
N TYR A 774 -20.94 3.12 10.79
CA TYR A 774 -22.17 2.61 11.38
C TYR A 774 -23.17 3.74 11.72
N LEU A 775 -22.68 4.84 12.28
CA LEU A 775 -23.48 6.04 12.58
C LEU A 775 -24.06 6.68 11.31
N GLN A 776 -23.26 6.84 10.26
CA GLN A 776 -23.69 7.46 8.99
C GLN A 776 -24.70 6.59 8.23
N LEU A 777 -24.55 5.27 8.30
CA LEU A 777 -25.47 4.34 7.62
C LEU A 777 -26.84 4.28 8.31
N THR A 778 -26.86 4.26 9.64
CA THR A 778 -28.09 4.07 10.44
C THR A 778 -28.77 5.37 10.87
N GLY A 779 -28.02 6.47 10.88
CA GLY A 779 -28.52 7.78 11.27
C GLY A 779 -29.46 8.43 10.23
N PRO A 780 -30.05 9.58 10.56
CA PRO A 780 -30.97 10.29 9.68
C PRO A 780 -30.36 10.60 8.31
N GLY A 781 -31.03 10.20 7.23
CA GLY A 781 -30.55 10.37 5.85
C GLY A 781 -29.53 9.34 5.38
N GLY A 782 -29.19 8.35 6.20
CA GLY A 782 -28.32 7.23 5.86
C GLY A 782 -28.99 6.17 4.98
N ASP A 783 -28.19 5.40 4.23
CA ASP A 783 -28.69 4.36 3.31
C ASP A 783 -29.46 3.22 4.02
N LYS A 784 -29.26 3.08 5.33
CA LYS A 784 -29.92 2.10 6.21
C LYS A 784 -30.49 2.79 7.45
N GLU A 785 -31.09 3.98 7.25
CA GLU A 785 -31.69 4.78 8.31
C GLU A 785 -32.65 3.93 9.16
N ASN A 786 -32.27 3.71 10.41
CA ASN A 786 -33.06 3.04 11.43
C ASN A 786 -32.67 3.66 12.78
N SER A 787 -33.60 4.41 13.37
CA SER A 787 -33.38 5.14 14.61
C SER A 787 -32.98 4.25 15.80
N LEU A 788 -33.42 2.99 15.82
CA LEU A 788 -33.11 2.06 16.92
C LEU A 788 -31.74 1.41 16.71
N ALA A 789 -31.35 1.11 15.47
CA ALA A 789 -29.97 0.70 15.16
C ALA A 789 -28.97 1.86 15.31
N TYR A 790 -29.40 3.09 15.04
CA TYR A 790 -28.60 4.28 15.31
C TYR A 790 -28.38 4.48 16.82
N ALA A 791 -29.37 4.15 17.65
CA ALA A 791 -29.22 4.20 19.10
C ALA A 791 -28.12 3.24 19.60
N THR A 792 -28.02 2.03 19.07
CA THR A 792 -26.92 1.10 19.43
C THR A 792 -25.57 1.61 18.92
N ALA A 793 -25.52 2.26 17.75
CA ALA A 793 -24.32 2.93 17.26
C ALA A 793 -23.87 4.09 18.16
N LEU A 794 -24.79 4.90 18.70
CA LEU A 794 -24.48 5.96 19.68
C LEU A 794 -23.92 5.40 20.99
N ILE A 795 -24.44 4.27 21.48
CA ILE A 795 -23.92 3.60 22.68
C ILE A 795 -22.50 3.07 22.42
N LEU A 796 -22.25 2.46 21.26
CA LEU A 796 -20.90 2.00 20.89
C LEU A 796 -19.91 3.18 20.71
N LYS A 797 -20.36 4.29 20.11
CA LYS A 797 -19.60 5.55 20.03
C LYS A 797 -19.20 6.04 21.43
N SER A 798 -20.13 5.96 22.37
CA SER A 798 -19.91 6.37 23.76
C SER A 798 -18.89 5.49 24.48
N ILE A 799 -18.96 4.17 24.30
CA ILE A 799 -17.96 3.23 24.82
C ILE A 799 -16.59 3.56 24.22
N TYR A 800 -16.50 3.65 22.89
CA TYR A 800 -15.27 3.93 22.18
C TYR A 800 -14.58 5.22 22.65
N TYR A 801 -15.31 6.33 22.71
CA TYR A 801 -14.70 7.60 23.09
C TYR A 801 -14.38 7.67 24.59
N GLN A 802 -15.10 6.95 25.46
CA GLN A 802 -14.67 6.75 26.84
C GLN A 802 -13.31 6.05 26.90
N TYR A 803 -13.11 4.93 26.18
CA TYR A 803 -11.80 4.27 26.10
C TYR A 803 -10.73 5.22 25.55
N PHE A 804 -11.02 5.88 24.42
CA PHE A 804 -10.02 6.67 23.72
C PHE A 804 -9.54 7.85 24.58
N THR A 805 -10.47 8.55 25.25
CA THR A 805 -10.12 9.65 26.14
C THR A 805 -9.55 9.19 27.47
N ASP A 806 -9.96 8.05 28.02
CA ASP A 806 -9.38 7.51 29.27
C ASP A 806 -7.94 7.01 29.06
N VAL A 807 -7.52 6.77 27.82
CA VAL A 807 -6.14 6.38 27.49
C VAL A 807 -5.26 7.58 27.18
N PHE A 808 -5.74 8.55 26.38
CA PHE A 808 -4.91 9.64 25.85
C PHE A 808 -5.36 11.06 26.23
N GLY A 809 -6.41 11.23 27.02
CA GLY A 809 -6.95 12.56 27.33
C GLY A 809 -7.67 13.18 26.13
N ASP A 810 -7.27 14.38 25.74
CA ASP A 810 -7.89 15.09 24.63
C ASP A 810 -7.67 14.32 23.31
N VAL A 811 -8.74 14.08 22.55
CA VAL A 811 -8.72 13.31 21.29
C VAL A 811 -9.67 13.93 20.28
N PRO A 812 -9.53 13.65 18.97
CA PRO A 812 -10.51 14.09 17.98
C PRO A 812 -11.89 13.49 18.27
N TYR A 813 -12.93 14.33 18.41
CA TYR A 813 -14.27 13.87 18.78
C TYR A 813 -15.40 14.53 17.97
N SER A 814 -15.58 15.84 18.09
CA SER A 814 -16.73 16.57 17.53
C SER A 814 -16.65 16.77 16.02
N GLU A 815 -15.44 16.82 15.47
CA GLU A 815 -15.18 16.90 14.02
C GLU A 815 -14.78 15.54 13.42
N ALA A 816 -14.57 14.53 14.26
CA ALA A 816 -14.13 13.21 13.84
C ALA A 816 -15.22 12.52 12.99
N GLY A 817 -14.84 12.10 11.77
CA GLY A 817 -15.77 11.49 10.82
C GLY A 817 -16.47 12.46 9.86
N ASN A 818 -16.22 13.77 9.98
CA ASN A 818 -16.65 14.73 8.98
C ASN A 818 -15.70 14.68 7.77
N LEU A 819 -16.18 14.21 6.62
CA LEU A 819 -15.38 14.06 5.40
C LEU A 819 -14.86 15.38 4.82
N ASP A 820 -15.45 16.51 5.21
CA ASP A 820 -15.01 17.85 4.80
C ASP A 820 -13.87 18.39 5.70
N VAL A 821 -13.60 17.75 6.85
CA VAL A 821 -12.58 18.15 7.82
C VAL A 821 -11.44 17.13 7.81
N LEU A 822 -10.35 17.46 7.10
CA LEU A 822 -9.21 16.57 6.96
C LEU A 822 -8.34 16.44 8.22
N LEU A 823 -8.33 17.48 9.06
CA LEU A 823 -7.53 17.57 10.28
C LEU A 823 -8.45 17.96 11.45
N PRO A 824 -9.21 17.01 12.01
CA PRO A 824 -10.16 17.31 13.08
C PRO A 824 -9.42 17.84 14.31
N LYS A 825 -10.01 18.82 14.99
CA LYS A 825 -9.48 19.32 16.26
C LYS A 825 -9.50 18.24 17.35
N PHE A 826 -8.63 18.39 18.33
CA PHE A 826 -8.62 17.59 19.55
C PHE A 826 -9.53 18.25 20.59
N ASP A 827 -10.65 17.62 20.91
CA ASP A 827 -11.61 18.15 21.88
C ASP A 827 -11.15 17.90 23.31
N SER A 828 -11.58 18.76 24.23
CA SER A 828 -11.24 18.61 25.65
C SER A 828 -11.93 17.36 26.22
N GLN A 829 -11.26 16.63 27.11
CA GLN A 829 -11.86 15.48 27.79
C GLN A 829 -13.19 15.85 28.48
N ARG A 830 -13.28 17.05 29.06
CA ARG A 830 -14.53 17.61 29.61
C ARG A 830 -15.68 17.62 28.60
N ASP A 831 -15.42 18.10 27.38
CA ASP A 831 -16.43 18.18 26.32
C ASP A 831 -16.77 16.80 25.74
N ILE A 832 -15.78 15.90 25.66
CA ILE A 832 -16.00 14.51 25.24
C ILE A 832 -16.93 13.80 26.22
N TYR A 833 -16.70 13.93 27.53
CA TYR A 833 -17.58 13.34 28.56
C TYR A 833 -19.01 13.92 28.53
N ALA A 834 -19.14 15.23 28.31
CA ALA A 834 -20.46 15.85 28.13
C ALA A 834 -21.16 15.30 26.88
N GLY A 835 -20.45 15.19 25.75
CA GLY A 835 -20.97 14.62 24.51
C GLY A 835 -21.34 13.13 24.63
N ILE A 836 -20.56 12.34 25.36
CA ILE A 836 -20.90 10.94 25.69
C ILE A 836 -22.24 10.87 26.42
N ILE A 837 -22.47 11.74 27.41
CA ILE A 837 -23.74 11.76 28.15
C ILE A 837 -24.91 12.16 27.25
N GLU A 838 -24.71 13.13 26.34
CA GLU A 838 -25.71 13.53 25.34
C GLU A 838 -26.03 12.40 24.35
N ASP A 839 -25.01 11.72 23.82
CA ASP A 839 -25.17 10.57 22.92
C ASP A 839 -25.97 9.43 23.60
N LEU A 840 -25.68 9.16 24.88
CA LEU A 840 -26.39 8.14 25.67
C LEU A 840 -27.83 8.54 25.96
N ASP A 841 -28.08 9.80 26.32
CA ASP A 841 -29.45 10.30 26.53
C ASP A 841 -30.28 10.19 25.25
N GLN A 842 -29.70 10.58 24.11
CA GLN A 842 -30.34 10.42 22.82
C GLN A 842 -30.62 8.95 22.49
N ALA A 843 -29.65 8.06 22.69
CA ALA A 843 -29.83 6.63 22.43
C ALA A 843 -30.98 6.05 23.27
N MET A 844 -31.05 6.39 24.56
CA MET A 844 -32.09 5.92 25.46
C MET A 844 -33.47 6.49 25.15
N GLU A 845 -33.54 7.75 24.69
CA GLU A 845 -34.78 8.36 24.20
C GLU A 845 -35.28 7.64 22.93
N LEU A 846 -34.38 7.39 21.97
CA LEU A 846 -34.69 6.68 20.73
C LEU A 846 -35.16 5.25 21.01
N ILE A 847 -34.49 4.51 21.91
CA ILE A 847 -34.91 3.16 22.31
C ILE A 847 -36.30 3.19 22.94
N GLY A 848 -36.57 4.14 23.84
CA GLY A 848 -37.87 4.24 24.50
C GLY A 848 -38.27 2.91 25.16
N ASN A 849 -39.39 2.33 24.72
CA ASN A 849 -39.88 1.02 25.17
C ASN A 849 -39.76 -0.06 24.08
N ALA A 850 -38.99 0.17 23.02
CA ALA A 850 -38.78 -0.80 21.96
C ALA A 850 -37.94 -1.98 22.47
N GLU A 851 -38.33 -3.20 22.13
CA GLU A 851 -37.63 -4.42 22.54
C GLU A 851 -36.61 -4.88 21.48
N ARG A 852 -36.84 -4.56 20.21
CA ARG A 852 -36.03 -4.95 19.04
C ARG A 852 -35.88 -3.76 18.09
N THR A 853 -34.85 -3.78 17.24
CA THR A 853 -34.61 -2.73 16.21
C THR A 853 -35.56 -2.79 15.02
N GLY A 854 -36.28 -3.90 14.86
CA GLY A 854 -37.25 -4.15 13.81
C GLY A 854 -37.56 -5.63 13.69
N ASP A 855 -38.18 -6.03 12.57
CA ASP A 855 -38.43 -7.43 12.22
C ASP A 855 -37.51 -7.86 11.06
N GLY A 856 -37.17 -9.15 11.00
CA GLY A 856 -36.46 -9.75 9.86
C GLY A 856 -35.06 -9.17 9.66
N GLU A 857 -34.88 -8.40 8.58
CA GLU A 857 -33.59 -7.78 8.25
C GLU A 857 -33.31 -6.52 9.07
N GLU A 858 -34.32 -5.86 9.63
CA GLU A 858 -34.11 -4.70 10.50
C GLU A 858 -33.74 -5.10 11.94
N ASP A 859 -33.90 -6.39 12.29
CA ASP A 859 -33.48 -6.92 13.59
C ASP A 859 -31.96 -7.20 13.59
N LEU A 860 -31.24 -6.57 14.51
CA LEU A 860 -29.81 -6.80 14.71
C LEU A 860 -29.50 -8.17 15.32
N GLY A 861 -30.51 -8.88 15.84
CA GLY A 861 -30.34 -9.93 16.85
C GLY A 861 -29.28 -11.00 16.59
N ALA A 862 -29.18 -11.56 15.38
CA ALA A 862 -28.19 -12.60 15.08
C ALA A 862 -26.73 -12.11 15.03
N ASN A 863 -26.53 -10.79 14.95
CA ASN A 863 -25.25 -10.15 14.73
C ASN A 863 -24.83 -9.22 15.88
N ASP A 864 -25.75 -8.91 16.79
CA ASP A 864 -25.46 -8.25 18.06
C ASP A 864 -24.90 -9.28 19.05
N LEU A 865 -23.59 -9.21 19.29
CA LEU A 865 -22.89 -10.14 20.15
C LEU A 865 -23.06 -9.86 21.65
N PHE A 866 -23.60 -8.70 22.03
CA PHE A 866 -23.77 -8.34 23.45
C PHE A 866 -25.10 -8.87 23.99
N TYR A 867 -26.20 -8.59 23.29
CA TYR A 867 -27.54 -8.81 23.82
C TYR A 867 -28.49 -9.50 22.84
N GLY A 868 -27.96 -10.01 21.72
CA GLY A 868 -28.78 -10.69 20.71
C GLY A 868 -29.94 -9.83 20.22
N GLY A 869 -29.76 -8.50 20.18
CA GLY A 869 -30.73 -7.51 19.70
C GLY A 869 -31.73 -7.01 20.76
N ASP A 870 -31.56 -7.34 22.05
CA ASP A 870 -32.46 -6.86 23.12
C ASP A 870 -32.17 -5.39 23.45
N LEU A 871 -33.05 -4.50 22.98
CA LEU A 871 -32.88 -3.07 23.16
C LEU A 871 -33.08 -2.58 24.59
N GLN A 872 -33.82 -3.31 25.43
CA GLN A 872 -33.96 -2.93 26.83
C GLN A 872 -32.69 -3.23 27.62
N GLN A 873 -31.95 -4.28 27.25
CA GLN A 873 -30.60 -4.52 27.77
C GLN A 873 -29.61 -3.46 27.27
N TRP A 874 -29.64 -3.09 25.99
CA TRP A 874 -28.87 -1.93 25.48
C TRP A 874 -29.18 -0.64 26.22
N LYS A 875 -30.45 -0.39 26.58
CA LYS A 875 -30.85 0.79 27.34
C LYS A 875 -30.32 0.77 28.77
N LYS A 876 -30.33 -0.39 29.44
CA LYS A 876 -29.69 -0.54 30.75
C LYS A 876 -28.18 -0.33 30.67
N LEU A 877 -27.53 -0.87 29.63
CA LEU A 877 -26.10 -0.65 29.37
C LEU A 877 -25.79 0.84 29.21
N ALA A 878 -26.62 1.56 28.44
CA ALA A 878 -26.49 3.00 28.25
C ALA A 878 -26.62 3.78 29.57
N ASN A 879 -27.62 3.44 30.40
CA ASN A 879 -27.79 4.05 31.72
C ASN A 879 -26.60 3.77 32.65
N THR A 880 -26.11 2.52 32.69
CA THR A 880 -24.96 2.15 33.52
C THR A 880 -23.67 2.81 33.01
N LEU A 881 -23.48 2.95 31.69
CA LEU A 881 -22.36 3.68 31.13
C LEU A 881 -22.42 5.18 31.46
N LYS A 882 -23.63 5.77 31.45
CA LYS A 882 -23.86 7.15 31.88
C LYS A 882 -23.55 7.32 33.37
N LEU A 883 -23.90 6.36 34.22
CA LEU A 883 -23.52 6.36 35.64
C LEU A 883 -22.00 6.33 35.81
N ARG A 884 -21.29 5.42 35.11
CA ARG A 884 -19.83 5.34 35.12
C ARG A 884 -19.19 6.64 34.68
N ALA A 885 -19.60 7.17 33.52
CA ALA A 885 -19.06 8.41 32.96
C ALA A 885 -19.31 9.62 33.88
N GLY A 886 -20.51 9.69 34.47
CA GLY A 886 -20.88 10.73 35.42
C GLY A 886 -20.09 10.65 36.73
N LEU A 887 -19.86 9.45 37.27
CA LEU A 887 -19.04 9.27 38.48
C LEU A 887 -17.57 9.58 38.24
N ARG A 888 -17.04 9.18 37.08
CA ARG A 888 -15.65 9.48 36.69
C ARG A 888 -15.42 10.99 36.57
N ALA A 889 -16.32 11.71 35.93
CA ALA A 889 -16.25 13.17 35.82
C ALA A 889 -16.60 13.91 37.14
N LEU A 890 -17.01 13.21 38.19
CA LEU A 890 -17.54 13.85 39.40
C LEU A 890 -16.42 14.47 40.23
N GLY A 891 -16.44 15.80 40.33
CA GLY A 891 -15.45 16.57 41.09
C GLY A 891 -14.39 17.23 40.21
N ALA A 892 -14.29 16.82 38.95
CA ALA A 892 -13.41 17.42 37.96
C ALA A 892 -13.80 18.89 37.63
N GLU A 893 -12.82 19.68 37.19
CA GLU A 893 -13.01 21.10 36.88
C GLU A 893 -14.06 21.30 35.77
N ASP A 894 -15.03 22.19 35.96
CA ASP A 894 -16.12 22.48 35.00
C ASP A 894 -17.00 21.29 34.59
N ALA A 895 -17.13 20.30 35.49
CA ALA A 895 -17.94 19.08 35.31
C ALA A 895 -19.35 19.14 35.95
N GLN A 896 -20.03 20.29 35.99
CA GLN A 896 -21.35 20.39 36.67
C GLN A 896 -22.43 19.46 36.08
N PHE A 897 -22.25 19.00 34.85
CA PHE A 897 -23.11 18.00 34.21
C PHE A 897 -23.02 16.62 34.88
N ALA A 898 -21.89 16.28 35.50
CA ALA A 898 -21.59 14.97 36.08
C ALA A 898 -22.60 14.57 37.16
N GLN A 899 -22.82 15.44 38.16
CA GLN A 899 -23.80 15.19 39.23
C GLN A 899 -25.23 15.00 38.69
N THR A 900 -25.60 15.78 37.66
CA THR A 900 -26.90 15.65 36.98
C THR A 900 -27.02 14.30 36.29
N ALA A 901 -25.96 13.87 35.59
CA ALA A 901 -25.91 12.61 34.88
C ALA A 901 -26.00 11.41 35.83
N VAL A 902 -25.25 11.44 36.95
CA VAL A 902 -25.31 10.42 38.02
C VAL A 902 -26.72 10.32 38.59
N THR A 903 -27.31 11.45 38.99
CA THR A 903 -28.66 11.47 39.57
C THR A 903 -29.71 10.92 38.60
N ALA A 904 -29.60 11.29 37.31
CA ALA A 904 -30.50 10.79 36.27
C ALA A 904 -30.33 9.28 36.05
N ALA A 905 -29.09 8.79 35.98
CA ALA A 905 -28.80 7.36 35.77
C ALA A 905 -29.30 6.51 36.95
N LEU A 906 -29.10 6.96 38.19
CA LEU A 906 -29.61 6.28 39.40
C LEU A 906 -31.15 6.23 39.46
N SER A 907 -31.83 7.10 38.72
CA SER A 907 -33.30 7.13 38.65
C SER A 907 -33.86 6.26 37.51
N ALA A 908 -32.99 5.62 36.73
CA ALA A 908 -33.33 4.79 35.57
C ALA A 908 -32.92 3.32 35.78
N PRO A 909 -33.47 2.37 35.01
CA PRO A 909 -33.04 0.97 35.08
C PRO A 909 -31.57 0.80 34.68
N LEU A 910 -30.78 0.25 35.60
CA LEU A 910 -29.38 -0.13 35.41
C LEU A 910 -29.26 -1.66 35.20
N LEU A 911 -28.08 -2.15 34.84
CA LEU A 911 -27.79 -3.58 34.85
C LEU A 911 -27.98 -4.15 36.26
N SER A 912 -28.71 -5.26 36.38
CA SER A 912 -29.22 -5.75 37.68
C SER A 912 -29.26 -7.28 37.83
N SER A 913 -29.12 -8.04 36.73
CA SER A 913 -29.06 -9.50 36.71
C SER A 913 -27.89 -10.03 35.88
N GLU A 914 -27.59 -11.33 35.93
CA GLU A 914 -26.51 -11.93 35.13
C GLU A 914 -26.76 -11.85 33.61
N GLU A 915 -28.03 -11.90 33.19
CA GLU A 915 -28.45 -11.74 31.78
C GLU A 915 -28.17 -10.34 31.25
N ASP A 916 -28.05 -9.33 32.13
CA ASP A 916 -27.74 -7.95 31.74
C ASP A 916 -26.23 -7.76 31.44
N ASN A 917 -25.35 -8.72 31.73
CA ASN A 917 -23.91 -8.58 31.48
C ASN A 917 -23.61 -8.39 29.98
N ALA A 918 -22.93 -7.31 29.61
CA ALA A 918 -22.36 -7.14 28.26
C ALA A 918 -20.99 -7.82 28.20
N LEU A 919 -20.94 -8.96 27.53
CA LEU A 919 -19.72 -9.75 27.29
C LEU A 919 -19.54 -9.97 25.79
N LEU A 920 -18.31 -9.97 25.31
CA LEU A 920 -18.00 -10.39 23.95
C LEU A 920 -17.46 -11.84 23.98
N PRO A 921 -18.17 -12.83 23.42
CA PRO A 921 -17.67 -14.20 23.36
C PRO A 921 -16.41 -14.30 22.49
N LYS A 922 -15.47 -15.16 22.90
CA LYS A 922 -14.29 -15.54 22.10
C LYS A 922 -14.50 -16.92 21.47
N ASP A 923 -13.92 -17.14 20.31
CA ASP A 923 -13.95 -18.40 19.55
C ASP A 923 -12.55 -19.01 19.52
N ASN A 924 -12.39 -20.26 19.93
CA ASN A 924 -11.11 -20.96 20.06
C ASN A 924 -10.79 -21.89 18.84
N VAL A 925 -11.60 -21.86 17.79
CA VAL A 925 -11.52 -22.72 16.59
C VAL A 925 -10.90 -21.98 15.41
N ILE A 926 -11.27 -20.71 15.22
CA ILE A 926 -10.82 -19.89 14.09
C ILE A 926 -9.39 -19.35 14.33
N SER A 927 -8.67 -19.02 13.25
CA SER A 927 -7.29 -18.51 13.33
C SER A 927 -7.21 -17.10 13.94
N GLN A 928 -6.38 -16.94 14.96
CA GLN A 928 -6.19 -15.72 15.77
C GLN A 928 -5.55 -14.52 15.08
N TRP A 929 -5.02 -14.68 13.86
CA TRP A 929 -4.18 -13.63 13.27
C TRP A 929 -4.96 -12.39 12.82
N ASN A 930 -6.27 -12.53 12.59
CA ASN A 930 -7.12 -11.46 12.05
C ASN A 930 -7.99 -10.75 13.09
N SER A 931 -8.01 -11.22 14.35
CA SER A 931 -8.80 -10.64 15.46
C SER A 931 -8.50 -11.38 16.77
N ALA A 932 -8.45 -10.67 17.89
CA ALA A 932 -8.37 -11.24 19.24
C ALA A 932 -9.72 -11.81 19.71
N CYS A 933 -10.79 -11.74 18.91
CA CYS A 933 -11.98 -12.56 19.18
C CYS A 933 -11.76 -14.03 18.81
N TYR A 934 -10.67 -14.34 18.09
CA TYR A 934 -10.33 -15.68 17.63
C TYR A 934 -9.04 -16.17 18.31
N GLY A 935 -9.08 -17.39 18.85
CA GLY A 935 -7.96 -18.13 19.40
C GLY A 935 -7.41 -17.61 20.73
N ASP A 936 -6.18 -18.01 20.99
CA ASP A 936 -5.57 -18.03 22.31
C ASP A 936 -4.56 -16.90 22.47
N ILE A 937 -5.10 -15.70 22.68
CA ILE A 937 -4.32 -14.46 22.70
C ILE A 937 -3.48 -14.35 23.98
N TRP A 938 -3.86 -15.06 25.02
CA TRP A 938 -3.16 -15.14 26.30
C TRP A 938 -2.16 -16.30 26.38
N TYR A 939 -2.05 -17.15 25.36
CA TYR A 939 -1.04 -18.20 25.34
C TYR A 939 0.24 -17.84 24.65
N ASN A 940 1.26 -18.55 25.12
CA ASN A 940 2.65 -18.22 24.95
C ASN A 940 3.07 -18.05 23.49
N PHE A 941 3.76 -16.94 23.26
CA PHE A 941 4.57 -16.74 22.08
C PHE A 941 5.75 -17.71 22.14
N ILE A 942 5.90 -18.57 21.13
CA ILE A 942 7.04 -19.48 20.85
C ILE A 942 8.14 -19.46 21.94
N GLY A 943 7.88 -20.07 23.10
CA GLY A 943 8.86 -20.25 24.17
C GLY A 943 9.20 -19.07 25.10
N GLY A 944 8.65 -17.85 24.95
CA GLY A 944 9.01 -16.71 25.83
C GLY A 944 7.94 -15.65 26.11
N GLY A 945 6.68 -15.92 25.78
CA GLY A 945 5.53 -15.08 26.16
C GLY A 945 4.78 -15.54 27.42
N ASN A 946 5.46 -16.16 28.39
CA ASN A 946 4.85 -16.64 29.64
C ASN A 946 4.31 -15.49 30.50
N TRP A 947 3.15 -15.70 31.11
CA TRP A 947 2.47 -14.73 31.97
C TRP A 947 2.45 -15.20 33.42
N THR A 948 2.71 -14.27 34.35
CA THR A 948 2.50 -14.48 35.78
C THR A 948 1.44 -13.51 36.29
N VAL A 949 0.79 -13.88 37.40
CA VAL A 949 -0.19 -13.04 38.09
C VAL A 949 0.55 -12.16 39.10
N SER A 950 0.13 -10.90 39.21
CA SER A 950 0.81 -9.93 40.05
C SER A 950 0.68 -10.19 41.56
N GLN A 951 1.64 -9.69 42.34
CA GLN A 951 1.62 -9.75 43.80
C GLN A 951 0.40 -9.02 44.40
N PRO A 952 0.04 -7.79 43.98
CA PRO A 952 -1.15 -7.11 44.51
C PRO A 952 -2.42 -7.95 44.31
N LEU A 953 -2.63 -8.51 43.11
CA LEU A 953 -3.84 -9.27 42.79
C LEU A 953 -3.96 -10.54 43.64
N ILE A 954 -2.88 -11.33 43.73
CA ILE A 954 -2.86 -12.54 44.56
C ILE A 954 -3.06 -12.19 46.04
N ASN A 955 -2.42 -11.13 46.55
CA ASN A 955 -2.53 -10.74 47.95
C ASN A 955 -3.95 -10.32 48.31
N TYR A 956 -4.60 -9.45 47.51
CA TYR A 956 -5.97 -9.02 47.79
C TYR A 956 -6.96 -10.18 47.78
N LEU A 957 -6.80 -11.14 46.86
CA LEU A 957 -7.66 -12.32 46.83
C LEU A 957 -7.38 -13.27 48.01
N LYS A 958 -6.12 -13.59 48.25
CA LYS A 958 -5.71 -14.57 49.26
C LYS A 958 -5.93 -14.07 50.69
N ASP A 959 -5.52 -12.84 51.00
CA ASP A 959 -5.55 -12.30 52.36
C ASP A 959 -6.99 -12.03 52.84
N ASN A 960 -7.93 -11.89 51.90
CA ASN A 960 -9.36 -11.73 52.20
C ASN A 960 -10.16 -13.04 52.09
N GLY A 961 -9.50 -14.17 51.80
CA GLY A 961 -10.16 -15.47 51.61
C GLY A 961 -11.13 -15.48 50.43
N ASP A 962 -10.81 -14.76 49.35
CA ASP A 962 -11.68 -14.60 48.19
C ASP A 962 -11.73 -15.87 47.33
N PRO A 963 -12.93 -16.43 47.07
CA PRO A 963 -13.06 -17.67 46.30
C PRO A 963 -12.69 -17.51 44.82
N ARG A 964 -12.54 -16.29 44.29
CA ARG A 964 -12.06 -16.07 42.92
C ARG A 964 -10.59 -16.40 42.73
N LEU A 965 -9.80 -16.59 43.79
CA LEU A 965 -8.35 -16.87 43.69
C LEU A 965 -8.02 -18.02 42.72
N SER A 966 -8.70 -19.16 42.86
CA SER A 966 -8.51 -20.33 42.00
C SER A 966 -9.12 -20.18 40.61
N LYS A 967 -10.01 -19.20 40.42
CA LYS A 967 -10.61 -18.85 39.13
C LYS A 967 -9.73 -17.88 38.35
N TYR A 968 -8.91 -17.08 39.04
CA TYR A 968 -8.04 -16.08 38.41
C TYR A 968 -6.65 -16.61 38.16
N ALA A 969 -6.14 -17.45 39.06
CA ALA A 969 -4.77 -17.93 39.05
C ALA A 969 -4.66 -19.43 39.30
N GLN A 970 -3.53 -19.99 38.90
CA GLN A 970 -3.04 -21.32 39.31
C GLN A 970 -1.95 -21.14 40.38
N PRO A 971 -1.78 -22.08 41.31
CA PRO A 971 -0.64 -22.08 42.23
C PRO A 971 0.69 -22.05 41.47
N ALA A 972 1.73 -21.51 42.10
CA ALA A 972 3.09 -21.56 41.56
C ALA A 972 3.52 -23.01 41.32
N VAL A 973 4.22 -23.24 40.20
CA VAL A 973 4.64 -24.59 39.78
C VAL A 973 5.50 -25.27 40.84
N GLY A 974 6.40 -24.53 41.50
CA GLY A 974 7.32 -25.06 42.50
C GLY A 974 8.37 -26.01 41.91
N GLY A 975 8.91 -26.90 42.75
CA GLY A 975 9.91 -27.90 42.39
C GLY A 975 11.15 -27.91 43.29
N GLU A 976 12.06 -28.84 42.99
CA GLU A 976 13.37 -28.97 43.64
C GLU A 976 14.48 -28.27 42.84
N ASN A 977 15.49 -27.76 43.54
CA ASN A 977 16.70 -27.14 42.99
C ASN A 977 16.43 -25.97 42.04
N ILE A 978 15.47 -25.10 42.36
CA ILE A 978 15.22 -23.88 41.60
C ILE A 978 16.37 -22.91 41.87
N GLU A 979 17.29 -22.79 40.91
CA GLU A 979 18.45 -21.91 41.03
C GLU A 979 18.06 -20.42 40.99
N ILE A 980 18.53 -19.66 41.98
CA ILE A 980 18.63 -18.21 41.93
C ILE A 980 20.10 -17.88 41.60
N PRO A 981 20.43 -17.63 40.32
CA PRO A 981 21.80 -17.40 39.90
C PRO A 981 22.37 -16.14 40.56
N TRP A 982 23.67 -16.16 40.86
CA TRP A 982 24.43 -14.97 41.25
C TRP A 982 25.11 -14.37 40.01
N PRO A 983 24.57 -13.27 39.44
CA PRO A 983 25.14 -12.66 38.25
C PRO A 983 26.44 -11.94 38.60
N GLU A 984 27.45 -12.02 37.72
CA GLU A 984 28.74 -11.32 37.91
C GLU A 984 28.59 -9.78 38.02
N SER A 985 27.47 -9.23 37.55
CA SER A 985 27.16 -7.79 37.65
C SER A 985 26.89 -7.31 39.08
N ASP A 986 26.56 -8.22 39.99
CA ASP A 986 26.09 -7.89 41.33
C ASP A 986 27.16 -8.29 42.36
N ASP A 987 27.55 -7.33 43.19
CA ASP A 987 28.34 -7.66 44.38
C ASP A 987 27.49 -8.44 45.40
N GLU A 988 28.14 -9.00 46.42
CA GLU A 988 27.46 -9.80 47.45
C GLU A 988 26.29 -9.03 48.10
N ALA A 989 26.44 -7.72 48.33
CA ALA A 989 25.40 -6.93 48.97
C ALA A 989 24.18 -6.78 48.05
N MET A 990 24.39 -6.52 46.76
CA MET A 990 23.33 -6.41 45.76
C MET A 990 22.65 -7.76 45.50
N TYR A 991 23.43 -8.85 45.40
CA TYR A 991 22.91 -10.20 45.24
C TYR A 991 21.97 -10.57 46.39
N GLN A 992 22.42 -10.37 47.65
CA GLN A 992 21.57 -10.63 48.81
C GLN A 992 20.34 -9.70 48.84
N LYS A 993 20.48 -8.41 48.49
CA LYS A 993 19.34 -7.48 48.43
C LYS A 993 18.26 -7.97 47.45
N ARG A 994 18.63 -8.29 46.22
CA ARG A 994 17.70 -8.70 45.15
C ARG A 994 17.11 -10.08 45.38
N LYS A 995 17.92 -11.05 45.82
CA LYS A 995 17.45 -12.38 46.21
C LYS A 995 16.45 -12.28 47.36
N ASN A 996 16.81 -11.59 48.44
CA ASN A 996 15.94 -11.48 49.62
C ASN A 996 14.63 -10.76 49.28
N PHE A 997 14.63 -9.79 48.36
CA PHE A 997 13.38 -9.18 47.89
C PHE A 997 12.42 -10.19 47.24
N ILE A 998 12.93 -11.13 46.45
CA ILE A 998 12.11 -12.21 45.85
C ILE A 998 11.68 -13.22 46.92
N LEU A 999 12.57 -13.61 47.82
CA LEU A 999 12.24 -14.52 48.92
C LEU A 999 11.20 -13.92 49.88
N ASP A 1000 11.26 -12.62 50.15
CA ASP A 1000 10.26 -11.90 50.93
C ASP A 1000 8.87 -11.98 50.26
N ALA A 1001 8.80 -12.05 48.92
CA ALA A 1001 7.52 -12.27 48.24
C ALA A 1001 6.96 -13.68 48.50
N LEU A 1002 7.83 -14.70 48.63
CA LEU A 1002 7.44 -16.05 49.03
C LEU A 1002 6.99 -16.09 50.51
N ASP A 1003 7.72 -15.40 51.38
CA ASP A 1003 7.41 -15.31 52.81
C ASP A 1003 6.06 -14.61 53.03
N ARG A 1004 5.81 -13.48 52.34
CA ARG A 1004 4.51 -12.80 52.32
C ARG A 1004 3.40 -13.67 51.73
N ALA A 1005 3.75 -14.51 50.74
CA ALA A 1005 2.80 -15.47 50.20
C ALA A 1005 2.42 -16.56 51.23
N GLY A 1006 3.21 -16.75 52.29
CA GLY A 1006 3.07 -17.85 53.23
C GLY A 1006 3.61 -19.17 52.68
N ALA A 1007 4.46 -19.11 51.64
CA ALA A 1007 5.05 -20.28 51.04
C ALA A 1007 6.14 -20.86 51.95
N VAL A 1008 6.11 -22.17 52.18
CA VAL A 1008 7.18 -22.88 52.89
C VAL A 1008 8.16 -23.44 51.87
N TYR A 1009 9.42 -23.00 51.97
CA TYR A 1009 10.52 -23.44 51.12
C TYR A 1009 11.79 -23.69 51.94
N GLU A 1010 12.72 -24.44 51.35
CA GLU A 1010 14.09 -24.61 51.86
C GLU A 1010 15.07 -23.92 50.91
N GLU A 1011 15.95 -23.08 51.46
CA GLU A 1011 17.08 -22.49 50.73
C GLU A 1011 18.34 -23.30 51.02
N VAL A 1012 18.96 -23.83 49.96
CA VAL A 1012 20.25 -24.50 50.01
C VAL A 1012 21.27 -23.62 49.30
N VAL A 1013 22.33 -23.22 50.01
CA VAL A 1013 23.42 -22.41 49.44
C VAL A 1013 24.61 -23.31 49.12
N ASP A 1014 25.13 -23.21 47.91
CA ASP A 1014 26.29 -24.00 47.48
C ASP A 1014 27.64 -23.43 47.96
N GLU A 1015 28.74 -24.08 47.58
CA GLU A 1015 30.10 -23.67 47.95
C GLU A 1015 30.56 -22.34 47.31
N ASN A 1016 29.84 -21.87 46.29
CA ASN A 1016 30.10 -20.61 45.59
C ASN A 1016 29.17 -19.48 46.05
N GLY A 1017 28.24 -19.73 46.98
CA GLY A 1017 27.29 -18.74 47.50
C GLY A 1017 25.98 -18.63 46.70
N VAL A 1018 25.76 -19.46 45.69
CA VAL A 1018 24.54 -19.49 44.87
C VAL A 1018 23.42 -20.19 45.64
N SER A 1019 22.20 -19.67 45.55
CA SER A 1019 21.05 -20.14 46.35
C SER A 1019 20.10 -20.97 45.49
N PHE A 1020 19.70 -22.14 46.01
CA PHE A 1020 18.75 -23.07 45.39
C PHE A 1020 17.51 -23.19 46.27
N ILE A 1021 16.33 -23.02 45.68
CA ILE A 1021 15.05 -23.06 46.39
C ILE A 1021 14.33 -24.37 46.12
N ASN A 1022 13.92 -25.05 47.19
CA ASN A 1022 13.02 -26.21 47.14
C ASN A 1022 11.65 -25.79 47.67
N MET A 1023 10.63 -25.80 46.82
CA MET A 1023 9.26 -25.42 47.16
C MET A 1023 8.28 -26.48 46.69
N ALA A 1024 7.28 -26.81 47.52
CA ALA A 1024 6.27 -27.82 47.17
C ALA A 1024 5.54 -27.45 45.87
N GLU A 1025 5.41 -28.41 44.96
CA GLU A 1025 4.79 -28.20 43.66
C GLU A 1025 3.30 -27.87 43.77
N ASN A 1026 2.82 -26.94 42.94
CA ASN A 1026 1.40 -26.57 42.77
C ASN A 1026 0.63 -26.33 44.08
N THR A 1027 1.30 -25.82 45.11
CA THR A 1027 0.72 -25.72 46.48
C THR A 1027 0.41 -24.28 46.88
N TYR A 1028 1.28 -23.33 46.55
CA TYR A 1028 1.20 -21.95 47.05
C TYR A 1028 0.78 -20.98 45.95
N TYR A 1029 -0.12 -20.06 46.25
CA TYR A 1029 -0.42 -18.92 45.40
C TYR A 1029 0.55 -17.78 45.72
N VAL A 1030 1.42 -17.46 44.76
CA VAL A 1030 2.50 -16.48 44.94
C VAL A 1030 2.44 -15.51 43.78
N GLY A 1031 2.05 -14.26 44.02
CA GLY A 1031 2.06 -13.27 42.94
C GLY A 1031 3.45 -12.65 42.75
N GLN A 1032 3.79 -12.33 41.51
CA GLN A 1032 5.06 -11.69 41.17
C GLN A 1032 5.02 -10.19 41.49
N PRO A 1033 6.03 -9.61 42.18
CA PRO A 1033 6.14 -8.17 42.32
C PRO A 1033 6.04 -7.45 40.97
N VAL A 1034 5.36 -6.31 40.95
CA VAL A 1034 5.19 -5.48 39.74
C VAL A 1034 6.37 -4.53 39.55
N ARG A 1035 6.58 -4.09 38.32
CA ARG A 1035 7.59 -3.11 37.89
C ARG A 1035 9.03 -3.50 38.22
N LEU A 1036 9.33 -4.80 38.27
CA LEU A 1036 10.70 -5.28 38.41
C LEU A 1036 11.61 -4.72 37.31
N ARG A 1037 12.78 -4.21 37.69
CA ARG A 1037 13.81 -3.81 36.71
C ARG A 1037 14.33 -5.02 35.95
N SER A 1038 14.93 -4.80 34.78
CA SER A 1038 15.38 -5.88 33.89
C SER A 1038 16.28 -6.94 34.55
N GLU A 1039 17.17 -6.52 35.44
CA GLU A 1039 18.15 -7.36 36.13
C GLU A 1039 17.51 -8.31 37.15
N MET A 1040 16.29 -7.98 37.62
CA MET A 1040 15.54 -8.85 38.53
C MET A 1040 15.06 -10.13 37.86
N SER A 1041 15.08 -10.22 36.53
CA SER A 1041 14.74 -11.44 35.78
C SER A 1041 15.63 -12.63 36.10
N ASN A 1042 16.87 -12.39 36.54
CA ASN A 1042 17.76 -13.44 37.04
C ASN A 1042 17.21 -14.06 38.33
N TYR A 1043 16.58 -13.26 39.19
CA TYR A 1043 16.11 -13.64 40.52
C TYR A 1043 14.65 -14.13 40.51
N ALA A 1044 13.80 -13.49 39.72
CA ALA A 1044 12.39 -13.84 39.58
C ALA A 1044 12.26 -15.09 38.69
N ARG A 1045 12.24 -16.28 39.29
CA ARG A 1045 12.09 -17.54 38.55
C ARG A 1045 10.62 -17.83 38.27
N PHE A 1046 10.30 -18.21 37.03
CA PHE A 1046 8.91 -18.48 36.61
C PHE A 1046 8.18 -19.47 37.53
N SER A 1047 8.86 -20.54 37.94
CA SER A 1047 8.30 -21.60 38.78
C SER A 1047 7.95 -21.15 40.20
N LEU A 1048 8.43 -19.99 40.64
CA LEU A 1048 8.15 -19.45 41.97
C LEU A 1048 6.84 -18.66 42.03
N PHE A 1049 6.23 -18.33 40.89
CA PHE A 1049 5.05 -17.47 40.83
C PHE A 1049 3.85 -18.16 40.19
N SER A 1050 2.66 -17.71 40.60
CA SER A 1050 1.36 -18.10 40.07
C SER A 1050 1.18 -17.63 38.64
N THR A 1051 0.54 -18.47 37.81
CA THR A 1051 0.17 -18.17 36.42
C THR A 1051 -1.34 -17.96 36.31
N PRO A 1052 -1.85 -17.35 35.23
CA PRO A 1052 -3.29 -17.21 35.03
C PRO A 1052 -4.01 -18.58 35.02
N ALA A 1053 -5.27 -18.60 35.44
CA ALA A 1053 -6.11 -19.79 35.38
C ALA A 1053 -6.25 -20.32 33.95
N GLN A 1054 -6.37 -21.64 33.80
CA GLN A 1054 -6.40 -22.30 32.49
C GLN A 1054 -7.53 -21.78 31.57
N TYR A 1055 -8.69 -21.46 32.14
CA TYR A 1055 -9.84 -20.88 31.42
C TYR A 1055 -9.54 -19.53 30.72
N ILE A 1056 -8.46 -18.84 31.12
CA ILE A 1056 -8.02 -17.56 30.55
C ILE A 1056 -6.99 -17.77 29.43
N ILE A 1057 -6.11 -18.78 29.56
CA ILE A 1057 -4.94 -19.05 28.69
C ILE A 1057 -5.14 -20.31 27.81
N GLN A 1058 -6.36 -20.51 27.32
CA GLN A 1058 -6.80 -21.77 26.71
C GLN A 1058 -6.32 -21.95 25.25
N ALA A 1059 -5.54 -23.01 25.01
CA ALA A 1059 -4.97 -23.36 23.70
C ALA A 1059 -6.01 -23.54 22.59
N LYS A 1060 -5.68 -22.98 21.42
CA LYS A 1060 -6.45 -23.16 20.19
C LYS A 1060 -6.59 -24.65 19.88
N GLY A 1061 -7.82 -25.09 19.58
CA GLY A 1061 -8.09 -26.45 19.12
C GLY A 1061 -8.17 -27.50 20.23
N GLU A 1062 -8.30 -27.06 21.48
CA GLU A 1062 -8.56 -27.96 22.62
C GLU A 1062 -10.06 -28.13 22.92
N ASP A 1063 -10.96 -27.49 22.16
CA ASP A 1063 -12.43 -27.55 22.32
C ASP A 1063 -12.97 -27.16 23.72
N GLU A 1064 -12.15 -26.57 24.58
CA GLU A 1064 -12.52 -26.10 25.92
C GLU A 1064 -12.96 -24.62 25.94
N PRO A 1065 -13.91 -24.23 26.82
CA PRO A 1065 -14.34 -22.84 26.97
C PRO A 1065 -13.18 -21.87 27.27
N ILE A 1066 -13.27 -20.64 26.78
CA ILE A 1066 -12.34 -19.54 27.07
C ILE A 1066 -13.09 -18.33 27.64
N ALA A 1067 -12.45 -17.58 28.53
CA ALA A 1067 -13.03 -16.37 29.12
C ALA A 1067 -13.44 -15.34 28.04
N PRO A 1068 -14.66 -14.77 28.11
CA PRO A 1068 -15.10 -13.72 27.19
C PRO A 1068 -14.37 -12.40 27.48
N GLU A 1069 -14.41 -11.45 26.53
CA GLU A 1069 -14.00 -10.07 26.86
C GLU A 1069 -15.10 -9.37 27.66
N ILE A 1070 -14.70 -8.67 28.72
CA ILE A 1070 -15.60 -7.90 29.57
C ILE A 1070 -15.84 -6.53 28.93
N VAL A 1071 -17.10 -6.14 28.74
CA VAL A 1071 -17.47 -4.78 28.29
C VAL A 1071 -18.03 -3.98 29.47
N MET A 1072 -19.07 -4.50 30.11
CA MET A 1072 -19.73 -3.92 31.27
C MET A 1072 -20.52 -5.02 31.98
N THR A 1073 -20.40 -5.10 33.30
CA THR A 1073 -21.04 -6.15 34.10
C THR A 1073 -22.05 -5.57 35.08
N THR A 1074 -22.98 -6.43 35.50
CA THR A 1074 -23.92 -6.13 36.60
C THR A 1074 -23.20 -5.89 37.91
N ALA A 1075 -22.05 -6.54 38.13
CA ALA A 1075 -21.20 -6.29 39.30
C ALA A 1075 -20.76 -4.82 39.36
N GLU A 1076 -20.21 -4.31 38.25
CA GLU A 1076 -19.80 -2.90 38.14
C GLU A 1076 -20.98 -1.96 38.36
N SER A 1077 -22.16 -2.27 37.79
CA SER A 1077 -23.37 -1.47 38.00
C SER A 1077 -23.72 -1.31 39.49
N TYR A 1078 -23.64 -2.38 40.28
CA TYR A 1078 -23.88 -2.33 41.71
C TYR A 1078 -22.77 -1.58 42.47
N PHE A 1079 -21.51 -1.77 42.10
CA PHE A 1079 -20.40 -1.04 42.70
C PHE A 1079 -20.49 0.46 42.45
N LEU A 1080 -20.82 0.89 41.23
CA LEU A 1080 -21.05 2.30 40.90
C LEU A 1080 -22.20 2.90 41.72
N GLN A 1081 -23.29 2.16 41.94
CA GLN A 1081 -24.38 2.62 42.80
C GLN A 1081 -23.96 2.77 44.27
N ALA A 1082 -23.21 1.79 44.80
CA ALA A 1082 -22.66 1.87 46.15
C ALA A 1082 -21.70 3.06 46.28
N GLU A 1083 -20.82 3.25 45.31
CA GLU A 1083 -19.88 4.37 45.24
C GLU A 1083 -20.62 5.70 45.23
N ALA A 1084 -21.65 5.85 44.40
CA ALA A 1084 -22.44 7.06 44.32
C ALA A 1084 -23.05 7.43 45.69
N ILE A 1085 -23.59 6.44 46.42
CA ILE A 1085 -24.14 6.66 47.77
C ILE A 1085 -23.04 7.04 48.77
N VAL A 1086 -21.89 6.36 48.75
CA VAL A 1086 -20.76 6.68 49.64
C VAL A 1086 -20.19 8.07 49.35
N ARG A 1087 -20.11 8.48 48.08
CA ARG A 1087 -19.75 9.83 47.64
C ARG A 1087 -20.87 10.86 47.90
N GLY A 1088 -22.00 10.47 48.48
CA GLY A 1088 -23.10 11.35 48.89
C GLY A 1088 -24.08 11.74 47.77
N ILE A 1089 -24.06 11.04 46.64
CA ILE A 1089 -24.90 11.27 45.46
C ILE A 1089 -25.74 10.02 45.19
N GLY A 1090 -26.86 9.93 45.89
CA GLY A 1090 -27.77 8.78 45.80
C GLY A 1090 -28.48 8.54 47.12
N SER A 1091 -29.37 7.56 47.12
CA SER A 1091 -30.06 7.11 48.34
C SER A 1091 -30.22 5.61 48.32
N GLY A 1092 -30.11 4.96 49.46
CA GLY A 1092 -30.21 3.50 49.57
C GLY A 1092 -29.24 2.97 50.60
N ASP A 1093 -29.10 1.64 50.62
CA ASP A 1093 -28.11 0.95 51.43
C ASP A 1093 -26.90 0.62 50.56
N ALA A 1094 -25.81 1.38 50.73
CA ALA A 1094 -24.58 1.19 49.97
C ALA A 1094 -23.96 -0.19 50.24
N ASN A 1095 -24.06 -0.70 51.48
CA ASN A 1095 -23.51 -2.00 51.84
C ASN A 1095 -24.27 -3.13 51.14
N GLU A 1096 -25.61 -3.05 51.07
CA GLU A 1096 -26.40 -4.04 50.34
C GLU A 1096 -26.03 -4.05 48.85
N LEU A 1097 -25.95 -2.88 48.21
CA LEU A 1097 -25.55 -2.78 46.79
C LEU A 1097 -24.14 -3.31 46.56
N TYR A 1098 -23.18 -2.95 47.41
CA TYR A 1098 -21.81 -3.46 47.34
C TYR A 1098 -21.76 -4.99 47.46
N ARG A 1099 -22.55 -5.58 48.36
CA ARG A 1099 -22.66 -7.04 48.53
C ARG A 1099 -23.30 -7.72 47.33
N GLN A 1100 -24.26 -7.07 46.66
CA GLN A 1100 -24.77 -7.55 45.36
C GLN A 1100 -23.69 -7.47 44.27
N GLY A 1101 -22.91 -6.39 44.24
CA GLY A 1101 -21.76 -6.26 43.34
C GLY A 1101 -20.76 -7.41 43.51
N LEU A 1102 -20.38 -7.71 44.74
CA LEU A 1102 -19.52 -8.86 45.08
C LEU A 1102 -20.11 -10.19 44.60
N ARG A 1103 -21.39 -10.42 44.89
CA ARG A 1103 -22.09 -11.63 44.44
C ARG A 1103 -22.03 -11.80 42.93
N HIS A 1104 -22.36 -10.76 42.18
CA HIS A 1104 -22.34 -10.81 40.71
C HIS A 1104 -20.92 -10.88 40.14
N ALA A 1105 -19.93 -10.27 40.78
CA ALA A 1105 -18.53 -10.38 40.39
C ALA A 1105 -18.04 -11.83 40.52
N MET A 1106 -18.45 -12.54 41.58
CA MET A 1106 -18.09 -13.93 41.80
C MET A 1106 -18.83 -14.90 40.86
N LEU A 1107 -20.13 -14.66 40.60
CA LEU A 1107 -20.92 -15.47 39.67
C LEU A 1107 -20.38 -15.43 38.24
N LEU A 1108 -19.86 -14.28 37.78
CA LEU A 1108 -19.23 -14.16 36.45
C LEU A 1108 -18.10 -15.16 36.23
N TRP A 1109 -17.42 -15.57 37.30
CA TRP A 1109 -16.28 -16.50 37.28
C TRP A 1109 -16.64 -17.89 37.79
N ASP A 1110 -17.93 -18.24 37.78
CA ASP A 1110 -18.45 -19.56 38.15
C ASP A 1110 -18.03 -20.01 39.56
N VAL A 1111 -18.05 -19.08 40.52
CA VAL A 1111 -17.89 -19.37 41.95
C VAL A 1111 -19.19 -19.95 42.51
N ASP A 1112 -19.10 -21.01 43.32
CA ASP A 1112 -20.29 -21.66 43.87
C ASP A 1112 -21.08 -20.71 44.81
N PRO A 1113 -22.42 -20.62 44.69
CA PRO A 1113 -23.23 -19.75 45.53
C PRO A 1113 -23.06 -19.94 47.05
N SER A 1114 -22.66 -21.13 47.51
CA SER A 1114 -22.34 -21.40 48.91
C SER A 1114 -21.02 -20.76 49.34
N GLU A 1115 -19.98 -20.80 48.50
CA GLU A 1115 -18.71 -20.12 48.74
C GLU A 1115 -18.89 -18.59 48.74
N ILE A 1116 -19.74 -18.07 47.85
CA ILE A 1116 -20.12 -16.66 47.87
C ILE A 1116 -20.81 -16.30 49.19
N ALA A 1117 -21.76 -17.11 49.64
CA ALA A 1117 -22.47 -16.86 50.90
C ALA A 1117 -21.50 -16.87 52.10
N ASP A 1118 -20.55 -17.81 52.11
CA ASP A 1118 -19.53 -17.92 53.15
C ASP A 1118 -18.57 -16.73 53.12
N PHE A 1119 -18.10 -16.30 51.95
CA PHE A 1119 -17.28 -15.10 51.79
C PHE A 1119 -18.02 -13.86 52.29
N LEU A 1120 -19.27 -13.67 51.86
CA LEU A 1120 -20.10 -12.54 52.28
C LEU A 1120 -20.41 -12.54 53.78
N ALA A 1121 -20.39 -13.70 54.44
CA ALA A 1121 -20.64 -13.81 55.87
C ALA A 1121 -19.39 -13.56 56.72
N ASN A 1122 -18.20 -13.92 56.21
CA ASN A 1122 -16.99 -14.03 57.03
C ASN A 1122 -15.86 -13.07 56.64
N SER A 1123 -15.83 -12.58 55.39
CA SER A 1123 -14.74 -11.72 54.93
C SER A 1123 -14.94 -10.26 55.36
N PRO A 1124 -13.94 -9.62 56.00
CA PRO A 1124 -14.03 -8.21 56.39
C PRO A 1124 -14.23 -7.26 55.20
N ILE A 1125 -13.62 -7.58 54.04
CA ILE A 1125 -13.78 -6.77 52.83
C ILE A 1125 -15.20 -6.87 52.25
N ALA A 1126 -16.02 -7.84 52.67
CA ALA A 1126 -17.37 -8.04 52.16
C ALA A 1126 -18.43 -7.08 52.75
N ASN A 1127 -18.03 -6.14 53.61
CA ASN A 1127 -18.94 -5.18 54.22
C ASN A 1127 -18.40 -3.74 54.21
N LEU A 1128 -19.30 -2.81 53.89
CA LEU A 1128 -19.12 -1.38 54.10
C LEU A 1128 -19.64 -1.03 55.50
N ASP A 1129 -18.80 -0.37 56.29
CA ASP A 1129 -19.05 -0.06 57.71
C ASP A 1129 -18.83 1.42 58.05
N GLY A 1130 -18.59 2.26 57.03
CA GLY A 1130 -18.27 3.68 57.17
C GLY A 1130 -16.77 3.94 57.29
N SER A 1131 -15.92 2.91 57.29
CA SER A 1131 -14.46 3.03 57.26
C SER A 1131 -13.89 2.42 55.98
N ASP A 1132 -13.08 3.22 55.28
CA ASP A 1132 -12.40 2.83 54.05
C ASP A 1132 -13.36 2.28 52.97
N ASP A 1133 -14.64 2.70 53.01
CA ASP A 1133 -15.68 2.16 52.13
C ASP A 1133 -15.37 2.40 50.65
N LEU A 1134 -14.82 3.58 50.30
CA LEU A 1134 -14.40 3.88 48.93
C LEU A 1134 -13.23 3.00 48.47
N GLU A 1135 -12.28 2.71 49.36
CA GLU A 1135 -11.16 1.80 49.07
C GLU A 1135 -11.68 0.38 48.82
N LYS A 1136 -12.56 -0.13 49.68
CA LYS A 1136 -13.19 -1.45 49.50
C LYS A 1136 -13.92 -1.54 48.17
N ILE A 1137 -14.70 -0.51 47.82
CA ILE A 1137 -15.39 -0.45 46.52
C ILE A 1137 -14.38 -0.42 45.36
N ALA A 1138 -13.35 0.44 45.44
CA ALA A 1138 -12.33 0.56 44.40
C ALA A 1138 -11.61 -0.77 44.14
N ILE A 1139 -11.16 -1.46 45.20
CA ILE A 1139 -10.49 -2.76 45.11
C ILE A 1139 -11.42 -3.79 44.44
N GLN A 1140 -12.70 -3.84 44.81
CA GLN A 1140 -13.62 -4.80 44.21
C GLN A 1140 -13.98 -4.49 42.77
N ARG A 1141 -14.07 -3.21 42.39
CA ARG A 1141 -14.20 -2.78 40.98
C ARG A 1141 -12.97 -3.19 40.19
N TRP A 1142 -11.77 -2.90 40.72
CA TRP A 1142 -10.49 -3.30 40.13
C TRP A 1142 -10.43 -4.81 39.90
N LEU A 1143 -10.72 -5.63 40.92
CA LEU A 1143 -10.77 -7.10 40.81
C LEU A 1143 -11.81 -7.57 39.77
N ALA A 1144 -12.97 -6.93 39.70
CA ALA A 1144 -14.03 -7.31 38.76
C ALA A 1144 -13.66 -7.09 37.28
N TYR A 1145 -12.66 -6.25 37.00
CA TYR A 1145 -12.10 -6.01 35.67
C TYR A 1145 -10.87 -6.86 35.35
N TYR A 1146 -10.64 -7.96 36.07
CA TYR A 1146 -9.60 -8.90 35.67
C TYR A 1146 -9.82 -9.36 34.22
N THR A 1147 -8.75 -9.32 33.41
CA THR A 1147 -8.70 -9.42 31.93
C THR A 1147 -9.20 -8.22 31.11
N GLU A 1148 -9.58 -7.10 31.74
CA GLU A 1148 -9.90 -5.83 31.06
C GLU A 1148 -9.08 -4.68 31.72
N GLY A 1149 -7.82 -4.57 31.29
CA GLY A 1149 -6.86 -3.67 31.92
C GLY A 1149 -7.16 -2.18 31.79
N PHE A 1150 -7.92 -1.74 30.78
CA PHE A 1150 -8.15 -0.30 30.60
C PHE A 1150 -9.08 0.26 31.67
N GLN A 1151 -10.19 -0.40 31.98
CA GLN A 1151 -11.08 0.01 33.06
C GLN A 1151 -10.45 -0.26 34.42
N ALA A 1152 -9.73 -1.37 34.60
CA ALA A 1152 -8.99 -1.62 35.84
C ALA A 1152 -7.98 -0.50 36.12
N TRP A 1153 -7.20 -0.08 35.12
CA TRP A 1153 -6.28 1.05 35.23
C TRP A 1153 -6.99 2.39 35.45
N ALA A 1154 -8.16 2.59 34.83
CA ALA A 1154 -8.97 3.78 35.11
C ALA A 1154 -9.45 3.82 36.56
N VAL A 1155 -9.79 2.69 37.19
CA VAL A 1155 -10.16 2.61 38.62
C VAL A 1155 -8.99 3.03 39.50
N VAL A 1156 -7.76 2.58 39.21
CA VAL A 1156 -6.58 2.95 40.00
C VAL A 1156 -6.32 4.46 39.95
N ARG A 1157 -6.46 5.09 38.77
CA ARG A 1157 -6.27 6.54 38.60
C ARG A 1157 -7.40 7.39 39.19
N ASP A 1158 -8.63 6.89 39.17
CA ASP A 1158 -9.82 7.61 39.66
C ASP A 1158 -9.87 7.62 41.20
N LEU A 1159 -9.63 6.46 41.81
CA LEU A 1159 -9.83 6.25 43.24
C LEU A 1159 -8.52 6.16 44.03
N GLY A 1160 -7.37 5.99 43.37
CA GLY A 1160 -6.06 5.84 44.02
C GLY A 1160 -5.82 4.47 44.63
N PHE A 1161 -6.62 3.46 44.28
CA PHE A 1161 -6.54 2.11 44.84
C PHE A 1161 -6.50 1.02 43.75
N PRO A 1162 -5.70 -0.05 43.93
CA PRO A 1162 -4.81 -0.31 45.07
C PRO A 1162 -3.66 0.70 45.23
N SER A 1163 -3.40 1.12 46.47
CA SER A 1163 -2.42 2.20 46.76
C SER A 1163 -0.99 1.75 46.52
N ASP A 1164 -0.69 0.46 46.68
CA ASP A 1164 0.61 -0.13 46.36
C ASP A 1164 0.95 -0.08 44.86
N LEU A 1165 -0.04 0.15 44.00
CA LEU A 1165 0.17 0.50 42.60
C LEU A 1165 0.25 2.01 42.41
N ALA A 1166 -0.75 2.74 42.92
CA ALA A 1166 -0.92 4.18 42.69
C ALA A 1166 0.25 5.03 43.26
N ASP A 1167 0.86 4.60 44.36
CA ASP A 1167 1.98 5.30 44.99
C ASP A 1167 3.28 5.26 44.16
N GLY A 1168 3.35 4.36 43.16
CA GLY A 1168 4.55 4.14 42.37
C GLY A 1168 5.66 3.40 43.12
N VAL A 1169 6.91 3.61 42.73
CA VAL A 1169 8.08 2.90 43.27
C VAL A 1169 9.25 3.85 43.53
N ASP A 1170 10.00 3.59 44.61
CA ASP A 1170 11.09 4.46 45.07
C ASP A 1170 12.45 3.76 45.24
N ASP A 1171 12.56 2.45 45.04
CA ASP A 1171 13.84 1.71 45.05
C ASP A 1171 14.32 1.37 43.61
N PRO A 1172 15.26 2.14 43.03
CA PRO A 1172 15.73 1.91 41.67
C PRO A 1172 16.62 0.66 41.55
N GLU A 1173 17.05 0.07 42.67
CA GLU A 1173 17.86 -1.16 42.68
C GLU A 1173 17.00 -2.41 42.50
N ILE A 1174 15.68 -2.30 42.73
CA ILE A 1174 14.68 -3.35 42.60
C ILE A 1174 13.69 -3.08 41.46
N PHE A 1175 13.23 -1.82 41.34
CA PHE A 1175 12.19 -1.45 40.39
C PHE A 1175 12.73 -0.67 39.20
N GLY A 1176 12.12 -0.90 38.04
CA GLY A 1176 12.40 -0.16 36.83
C GLY A 1176 11.68 1.18 36.86
N TYR A 1177 12.42 2.28 36.98
CA TYR A 1177 11.83 3.61 37.05
C TYR A 1177 11.16 4.03 35.74
N GLY A 1178 11.60 3.48 34.59
CA GLY A 1178 11.09 3.86 33.29
C GLY A 1178 11.23 5.36 33.00
N ASN A 1179 10.41 5.88 32.09
CA ASN A 1179 10.48 7.29 31.69
C ASN A 1179 9.81 8.27 32.66
N ILE A 1180 9.07 7.75 33.64
CA ILE A 1180 8.29 8.52 34.61
C ILE A 1180 8.91 8.52 36.02
N ALA A 1181 10.19 8.17 36.13
CA ALA A 1181 10.97 8.27 37.36
C ALA A 1181 10.31 7.62 38.60
N GLY A 1182 9.76 6.40 38.42
CA GLY A 1182 9.12 5.66 39.51
C GLY A 1182 7.66 6.03 39.77
N LYS A 1183 7.13 7.12 39.21
CA LYS A 1183 5.70 7.48 39.35
C LYS A 1183 4.77 6.47 38.67
N TYR A 1184 3.49 6.50 39.02
CA TYR A 1184 2.46 5.70 38.37
C TYR A 1184 2.07 6.27 36.99
N PRO A 1185 1.78 5.43 35.97
CA PRO A 1185 1.29 5.88 34.68
C PRO A 1185 -0.13 6.45 34.77
N GLU A 1186 -0.27 7.71 34.36
CA GLU A 1186 -1.54 8.44 34.36
C GLU A 1186 -2.21 8.48 32.99
N ARG A 1187 -1.45 8.29 31.90
CA ARG A 1187 -1.98 8.21 30.53
C ARG A 1187 -0.96 7.58 29.59
N MET A 1188 -1.40 7.23 28.40
CA MET A 1188 -0.49 6.95 27.29
C MET A 1188 -0.17 8.24 26.52
N ARG A 1189 0.98 8.23 25.84
CA ARG A 1189 1.42 9.33 24.98
C ARG A 1189 0.74 9.27 23.62
N TYR A 1190 0.66 10.39 22.91
CA TYR A 1190 0.16 10.41 21.54
C TYR A 1190 1.03 9.62 20.57
N GLY A 1191 0.41 9.00 19.57
CA GLY A 1191 1.12 8.28 18.49
C GLY A 1191 1.83 9.22 17.52
N SER A 1192 2.84 8.69 16.83
CA SER A 1192 3.67 9.41 15.85
C SER A 1192 2.87 9.99 14.69
N ASN A 1193 1.75 9.37 14.31
CA ASN A 1193 0.82 9.88 13.29
C ASN A 1193 0.17 11.21 13.69
N ALA A 1194 -0.18 11.39 14.97
CA ALA A 1194 -0.76 12.64 15.45
C ALA A 1194 0.23 13.82 15.27
N TYR A 1195 1.50 13.61 15.64
CA TYR A 1195 2.57 14.59 15.48
C TYR A 1195 2.94 14.89 14.02
N SER A 1196 2.83 13.90 13.13
CA SER A 1196 3.21 14.08 11.73
C SER A 1196 2.09 14.62 10.84
N ARG A 1197 0.83 14.35 11.19
CA ARG A 1197 -0.33 14.70 10.34
C ARG A 1197 -1.16 15.85 10.89
N ASN A 1198 -1.28 15.98 12.22
CA ASN A 1198 -2.21 16.92 12.86
C ASN A 1198 -1.54 17.71 14.00
N ASN A 1199 -0.28 18.10 13.80
CA ASN A 1199 0.58 18.66 14.85
C ASN A 1199 0.05 19.95 15.48
N GLU A 1200 -0.60 20.82 14.69
CA GLU A 1200 -1.09 22.12 15.18
C GLU A 1200 -2.21 21.92 16.21
N ASN A 1201 -3.26 21.16 15.85
CA ASN A 1201 -4.34 20.82 16.77
C ASN A 1201 -3.86 19.97 17.95
N LEU A 1202 -2.88 19.09 17.73
CA LEU A 1202 -2.26 18.31 18.80
C LEU A 1202 -1.55 19.22 19.82
N GLN A 1203 -0.83 20.24 19.35
CA GLN A 1203 -0.11 21.15 20.24
C GLN A 1203 -1.08 21.97 21.08
N GLU A 1204 -2.23 22.37 20.54
CA GLU A 1204 -3.29 23.02 21.32
C GLU A 1204 -3.82 22.12 22.45
N ALA A 1205 -3.98 20.81 22.18
CA ALA A 1205 -4.38 19.85 23.19
C ALA A 1205 -3.30 19.67 24.27
N ILE A 1206 -2.02 19.58 23.90
CA ILE A 1206 -0.89 19.50 24.84
C ILE A 1206 -0.84 20.77 25.72
N ASP A 1207 -1.01 21.94 25.12
CA ASP A 1207 -1.00 23.21 25.86
C ASP A 1207 -2.15 23.31 26.87
N ARG A 1208 -3.30 22.69 26.58
CA ARG A 1208 -4.48 22.66 27.45
C ARG A 1208 -4.38 21.65 28.59
N GLN A 1209 -4.03 20.40 28.29
CA GLN A 1209 -4.11 19.30 29.28
C GLN A 1209 -2.82 19.07 30.06
N GLY A 1210 -1.68 19.50 29.52
CA GLY A 1210 -0.34 19.26 30.07
C GLY A 1210 0.59 18.56 29.07
N PRO A 1211 1.88 18.44 29.41
CA PRO A 1211 2.89 17.84 28.53
C PRO A 1211 2.51 16.40 28.16
N ASP A 1212 2.81 15.99 26.94
CA ASP A 1212 2.61 14.60 26.48
C ASP A 1212 3.65 13.66 27.12
N GLN A 1213 3.40 13.29 28.38
CA GLN A 1213 4.18 12.37 29.20
C GLN A 1213 3.23 11.37 29.86
N GLN A 1214 3.74 10.18 30.19
CA GLN A 1214 2.91 9.12 30.77
C GLN A 1214 2.46 9.44 32.19
N ASP A 1215 3.12 10.34 32.92
CA ASP A 1215 2.76 10.78 34.28
C ASP A 1215 1.91 12.07 34.30
N THR A 1216 1.39 12.50 33.15
CA THR A 1216 0.46 13.63 33.09
C THR A 1216 -0.96 13.17 33.42
N GLU A 1217 -1.49 13.62 34.56
CA GLU A 1217 -2.86 13.33 35.02
C GLU A 1217 -3.92 13.76 33.99
N LEU A 1218 -4.93 12.89 33.82
CA LEU A 1218 -6.12 13.18 33.02
C LEU A 1218 -7.02 14.19 33.73
N TRP A 1219 -7.89 14.86 32.98
CA TRP A 1219 -8.77 15.89 33.54
C TRP A 1219 -9.68 15.39 34.67
N TRP A 1220 -10.18 14.15 34.57
CA TRP A 1220 -11.02 13.56 35.61
C TRP A 1220 -10.22 12.95 36.78
N ALA A 1221 -8.91 12.77 36.64
CA ALA A 1221 -8.03 12.20 37.66
C ALA A 1221 -7.34 13.27 38.54
N LYS A 1222 -7.44 14.55 38.15
CA LYS A 1222 -6.98 15.73 38.91
C LYS A 1222 -8.00 16.12 39.98
#